data_AF-A0A3N1ATU8-F1
#
_entry.id   AF-A0A3N1ATU8-F1
#
_cell.length_a   1.000
_cell.length_b   1.000
_cell.length_c   1.000
_cell.angle_alpha   90.00
_cell.angle_beta   90.00
_cell.angle_gamma   90.00
#
_symmetry.space_group_name_H-M   'P 1'
#
loop_
_entity.id
_entity.type
_entity.pdbx_description
1 polymer ?
#
loop_
_entity_poly.entity_id
_entity_poly.type
_entity_poly.pdbx_seq_one_letter_code
_entity_poly.pdbx_strand_id
1 'polypeptide(L)'
;MTRVPPTSPSTHGVAPHRITLTTTAGGGLAEPDRPQTALTAGELAQIIVRAGGEGRDVQVLVPDGARHTAMLLALADRLGRDVLMVPAGAVPSRPTTDADEPTPVDRTTGAVVDWLLVQPPSMSTSLPGWYGLDGGRVRHRRGWATLPLPRGLSFTTREAFPVARAAAARLGGGHPGLATIAFSVDGDAPLLCRHDGMRTVASGTDLAAALAAVPLYGGDLRVWPQVPDHQPASEQDSPVGGDPAGRISDPAGPRVDPADRVLYPDLGAEVTAGLTAYLTELAGRVGATVWAPPTGSRVVLLDGVRDLAIRDRDGHLRGWQAFRPPGPEHPDRFWSDRDGRLVPVGGTMDAGGSDADMAGDEPPAPAASGAELVSVASEARQAALRRWKTVQRRDGQFRVELAVLDDGRLAARHGDGGLLALGPRELQALLRRAGWTGQDLALLISVPPERFGHLRAHVTALADQVPAEIWVPEPGARLAVVQGQPRSLRTAGEPARWCRIAPAAPGATDLVTVSGRWRSHDGWLVPAPASALVPAPTPAGRDRTATDPPVGDLPPAGQRPSMVPAARGSRGHGVTWLPERPTVNAEPFELYVPVGLPAARIAADGLPTAELFVVGQLDPDRLRSTHPGAVVLRLSVAPGGAVATTGLDDTAPADVRHLIRGVDSYLLPAGWLDRVQVTQGWTPTGPGEWQAQSELAPTPLLLRCTGARHGVDGLPNEVVRWPAGRRGSTAYALLPATGAPDDDHVALRDARPDVPGAPARLVQLRIEPGQAVDVAASAARIAALATVRTRLVRLNAAGVEWLLPPRNYDRATVTRVYDAEGDRWVLRARRVELPLATLLTQTG
;
A
#
# COMPACT_ATOMS: atom_id res chain seq x y z
N MET A 1 30.34 -48.75 9.24
CA MET A 1 29.14 -47.91 9.28
C MET A 1 28.64 -47.70 7.86
N THR A 2 27.68 -48.53 7.44
CA THR A 2 27.10 -48.52 6.10
C THR A 2 26.06 -47.40 6.05
N ARG A 3 26.27 -46.38 5.21
CA ARG A 3 25.27 -45.31 5.00
C ARG A 3 24.03 -45.93 4.34
N VAL A 4 22.92 -45.93 5.06
CA VAL A 4 21.60 -46.25 4.51
C VAL A 4 21.27 -45.17 3.46
N PRO A 5 20.87 -45.54 2.24
CA PRO A 5 20.45 -44.56 1.24
C PRO A 5 19.18 -43.84 1.73
N PRO A 6 19.07 -42.51 1.57
CA PRO A 6 17.87 -41.79 1.95
C PRO A 6 16.68 -42.34 1.18
N THR A 7 15.63 -42.74 1.90
CA THR A 7 14.32 -43.04 1.33
C THR A 7 13.86 -41.84 0.52
N SER A 8 13.43 -42.06 -0.73
CA SER A 8 12.91 -40.99 -1.58
C SER A 8 11.70 -40.35 -0.88
N PRO A 9 11.72 -39.03 -0.59
CA PRO A 9 10.59 -38.38 0.05
C PRO A 9 9.37 -38.50 -0.86
N SER A 10 8.26 -39.00 -0.30
CA SER A 10 7.00 -39.15 -1.02
C SER A 10 6.53 -37.80 -1.58
N THR A 11 6.35 -37.71 -2.90
CA THR A 11 5.83 -36.54 -3.63
C THR A 11 4.37 -36.18 -3.30
N HIS A 12 3.70 -36.95 -2.42
CA HIS A 12 2.32 -36.71 -1.95
C HIS A 12 2.14 -35.48 -1.03
N GLY A 13 3.23 -34.79 -0.69
CA GLY A 13 3.17 -33.61 0.18
C GLY A 13 2.72 -32.31 -0.49
N VAL A 14 2.58 -32.27 -1.83
CA VAL A 14 2.67 -31.01 -2.58
C VAL A 14 1.28 -30.41 -2.89
N ALA A 15 0.26 -31.21 -3.15
CA ALA A 15 -1.11 -30.74 -3.40
C ALA A 15 -1.79 -30.06 -2.18
N PRO A 16 -2.82 -29.20 -2.39
CA PRO A 16 -3.68 -28.72 -1.31
C PRO A 16 -4.43 -29.90 -0.67
N HIS A 17 -4.80 -29.78 0.61
CA HIS A 17 -5.65 -30.76 1.27
C HIS A 17 -7.07 -30.67 0.73
N ARG A 18 -7.64 -31.78 0.24
CA ARG A 18 -8.96 -31.79 -0.40
C ARG A 18 -9.99 -32.36 0.55
N ILE A 19 -11.08 -31.63 0.75
CA ILE A 19 -12.22 -32.09 1.54
C ILE A 19 -13.50 -32.00 0.70
N THR A 20 -14.27 -33.08 0.68
CA THR A 20 -15.56 -33.14 -0.02
C THR A 20 -16.67 -32.91 0.98
N LEU A 21 -17.50 -31.90 0.73
CA LEU A 21 -18.62 -31.53 1.60
C LEU A 21 -19.91 -31.49 0.78
N THR A 22 -21.03 -31.54 1.49
CA THR A 22 -22.37 -31.31 0.95
C THR A 22 -23.05 -30.15 1.66
N THR A 23 -24.23 -29.74 1.19
CA THR A 23 -25.04 -28.71 1.82
C THR A 23 -26.25 -29.35 2.49
N THR A 24 -26.46 -29.05 3.78
CA THR A 24 -27.66 -29.45 4.53
C THR A 24 -28.92 -28.80 3.95
N ALA A 25 -30.09 -29.32 4.30
CA ALA A 25 -31.37 -28.69 3.95
C ALA A 25 -31.48 -27.23 4.46
N GLY A 26 -30.82 -26.91 5.58
CA GLY A 26 -30.76 -25.56 6.15
C GLY A 26 -29.68 -24.65 5.54
N GLY A 27 -28.97 -25.08 4.50
CA GLY A 27 -27.93 -24.27 3.85
C GLY A 27 -26.58 -24.23 4.58
N GLY A 28 -26.37 -25.03 5.62
CA GLY A 28 -25.05 -25.24 6.25
C GLY A 28 -24.20 -26.28 5.50
N LEU A 29 -22.88 -26.27 5.69
CA LEU A 29 -21.96 -27.30 5.16
C LEU A 29 -22.03 -28.56 6.02
N ALA A 30 -21.93 -29.75 5.41
CA ALA A 30 -21.95 -31.05 6.11
C ALA A 30 -21.02 -32.07 5.46
N GLU A 31 -20.66 -33.12 6.20
CA GLU A 31 -19.99 -34.29 5.63
C GLU A 31 -20.96 -35.09 4.74
N PRO A 32 -20.52 -35.71 3.64
CA PRO A 32 -21.39 -36.46 2.74
C PRO A 32 -22.13 -37.65 3.40
N ASP A 33 -21.53 -38.27 4.41
CA ASP A 33 -22.12 -39.38 5.19
C ASP A 33 -23.09 -38.88 6.29
N ARG A 34 -23.08 -37.58 6.59
CA ARG A 34 -23.94 -36.92 7.59
C ARG A 34 -24.58 -35.65 7.05
N PRO A 35 -25.35 -35.71 5.93
CA PRO A 35 -25.86 -34.53 5.22
C PRO A 35 -26.87 -33.70 6.03
N GLN A 36 -27.33 -34.19 7.18
CA GLN A 36 -28.29 -33.50 8.05
C GLN A 36 -27.62 -32.68 9.16
N THR A 37 -26.31 -32.86 9.39
CA THR A 37 -25.58 -32.23 10.49
C THR A 37 -24.69 -31.11 9.96
N ALA A 38 -25.08 -29.86 10.18
CA ALA A 38 -24.27 -28.72 9.78
C ALA A 38 -22.99 -28.64 10.63
N LEU A 39 -21.85 -28.52 9.97
CA LEU A 39 -20.54 -28.32 10.57
C LEU A 39 -20.30 -26.84 10.87
N THR A 40 -19.68 -26.58 12.01
CA THR A 40 -19.02 -25.32 12.32
C THR A 40 -17.62 -25.25 11.71
N ALA A 41 -17.03 -24.05 11.62
CA ALA A 41 -15.65 -23.88 11.17
C ALA A 41 -14.65 -24.63 12.06
N GLY A 42 -14.97 -24.78 13.35
CA GLY A 42 -14.13 -25.51 14.30
C GLY A 42 -14.09 -27.01 14.07
N GLU A 43 -15.26 -27.61 13.90
CA GLU A 43 -15.37 -29.04 13.59
C GLU A 43 -14.70 -29.35 12.25
N LEU A 44 -14.91 -28.49 11.25
CA LEU A 44 -14.31 -28.64 9.93
C LEU A 44 -12.77 -28.55 10.00
N ALA A 45 -12.21 -27.61 10.78
CA ALA A 45 -10.77 -27.53 11.01
C ALA A 45 -10.22 -28.80 11.68
N GLN A 46 -10.91 -29.33 12.70
CA GLN A 46 -10.52 -30.57 13.38
C GLN A 46 -10.56 -31.79 12.44
N ILE A 47 -11.54 -31.86 11.53
CA ILE A 47 -11.61 -32.91 10.51
C ILE A 47 -10.39 -32.83 9.60
N ILE A 48 -10.07 -31.63 9.09
CA ILE A 48 -8.93 -31.40 8.19
C ILE A 48 -7.61 -31.78 8.86
N VAL A 49 -7.39 -31.34 10.11
CA VAL A 49 -6.18 -31.66 10.88
C VAL A 49 -6.04 -33.16 11.10
N ARG A 50 -7.10 -33.84 11.55
CA ARG A 50 -7.09 -35.32 11.73
C ARG A 50 -6.83 -36.07 10.43
N ALA A 51 -7.23 -35.51 9.28
CA ALA A 51 -6.97 -36.07 7.96
C ALA A 51 -5.58 -35.72 7.40
N GLY A 52 -4.67 -35.15 8.22
CA GLY A 52 -3.31 -34.79 7.82
C GLY A 52 -3.24 -33.54 6.93
N GLY A 53 -4.26 -32.69 6.97
CA GLY A 53 -4.30 -31.39 6.28
C GLY A 53 -3.60 -30.26 7.02
N GLU A 54 -3.00 -30.53 8.19
CA GLU A 54 -2.24 -29.53 8.95
C GLU A 54 -1.13 -28.90 8.09
N GLY A 55 -0.99 -27.58 8.17
CA GLY A 55 0.02 -26.83 7.41
C GLY A 55 -0.25 -26.69 5.91
N ARG A 56 -1.37 -27.19 5.39
CA ARG A 56 -1.71 -27.16 3.96
C ARG A 56 -2.88 -26.23 3.67
N ASP A 57 -2.82 -25.54 2.54
CA ASP A 57 -3.99 -24.88 1.96
C ASP A 57 -5.07 -25.92 1.66
N VAL A 58 -6.34 -25.53 1.78
CA VAL A 58 -7.48 -26.43 1.71
C VAL A 58 -8.29 -26.16 0.46
N GLN A 59 -8.66 -27.21 -0.28
CA GLN A 59 -9.57 -27.14 -1.41
C GLN A 59 -10.91 -27.77 -0.99
N VAL A 60 -11.95 -26.95 -0.89
CA VAL A 60 -13.28 -27.36 -0.44
C VAL A 60 -14.13 -27.69 -1.66
N LEU A 61 -14.46 -28.98 -1.81
CA LEU A 61 -15.24 -29.52 -2.91
C LEU A 61 -16.71 -29.57 -2.48
N VAL A 62 -17.42 -28.46 -2.70
CA VAL A 62 -18.87 -28.34 -2.47
C VAL A 62 -19.49 -27.53 -3.60
N PRO A 63 -20.65 -27.94 -4.17
CA PRO A 63 -21.42 -27.11 -5.09
C PRO A 63 -21.70 -25.71 -4.51
N ASP A 64 -21.65 -24.67 -5.34
CA ASP A 64 -21.96 -23.29 -4.93
C ASP A 64 -21.16 -22.79 -3.69
N GLY A 65 -19.92 -23.24 -3.52
CA GLY A 65 -19.10 -22.97 -2.33
C GLY A 65 -19.02 -21.51 -1.88
N ALA A 66 -19.06 -20.57 -2.83
CA ALA A 66 -19.10 -19.13 -2.55
C ALA A 66 -20.26 -18.68 -1.65
N ARG A 67 -21.38 -19.43 -1.60
CA ARG A 67 -22.50 -19.16 -0.68
C ARG A 67 -22.11 -19.33 0.79
N HIS A 68 -21.03 -20.05 1.08
CA HIS A 68 -20.52 -20.31 2.43
C HIS A 68 -19.30 -19.44 2.78
N THR A 69 -19.08 -18.32 2.09
CA THR A 69 -17.90 -17.45 2.27
C THR A 69 -17.63 -17.08 3.73
N ALA A 70 -18.66 -16.72 4.51
CA ALA A 70 -18.48 -16.37 5.93
C ALA A 70 -17.93 -17.54 6.78
N MET A 71 -18.45 -18.75 6.57
CA MET A 71 -17.97 -19.96 7.24
C MET A 71 -16.55 -20.32 6.80
N LEU A 72 -16.25 -20.20 5.50
CA LEU A 72 -14.93 -20.52 4.94
C LEU A 72 -13.86 -19.49 5.31
N LEU A 73 -14.24 -18.22 5.52
CA LEU A 73 -13.36 -17.20 6.12
C LEU A 73 -13.00 -17.57 7.56
N ALA A 74 -14.00 -17.98 8.37
CA ALA A 74 -13.76 -18.45 9.72
C ALA A 74 -12.90 -19.73 9.77
N LEU A 75 -13.06 -20.62 8.78
CA LEU A 75 -12.19 -21.79 8.61
C LEU A 75 -10.75 -21.38 8.27
N ALA A 76 -10.56 -20.49 7.29
CA ALA A 76 -9.25 -20.00 6.89
C ALA A 76 -8.52 -19.36 8.07
N ASP A 77 -9.22 -18.54 8.87
CA ASP A 77 -8.69 -17.92 10.09
C ASP A 77 -8.24 -18.96 11.12
N ARG A 78 -9.07 -19.97 11.40
CA ARG A 78 -8.73 -21.04 12.36
C ARG A 78 -7.55 -21.90 11.91
N LEU A 79 -7.42 -22.15 10.60
CA LEU A 79 -6.30 -22.92 10.06
C LEU A 79 -5.03 -22.09 9.88
N GLY A 80 -5.15 -20.76 9.77
CA GLY A 80 -4.06 -19.89 9.31
C GLY A 80 -3.62 -20.21 7.88
N ARG A 81 -4.52 -20.75 7.05
CA ARG A 81 -4.24 -21.25 5.69
C ARG A 81 -5.24 -20.72 4.68
N ASP A 82 -4.82 -20.71 3.42
CA ASP A 82 -5.69 -20.35 2.32
C ASP A 82 -6.72 -21.45 2.06
N VAL A 83 -7.94 -21.05 1.75
CA VAL A 83 -9.05 -21.93 1.40
C VAL A 83 -9.49 -21.63 -0.03
N LEU A 84 -9.43 -22.62 -0.90
CA LEU A 84 -9.93 -22.59 -2.27
C LEU A 84 -11.35 -23.13 -2.30
N MET A 85 -12.29 -22.36 -2.85
CA MET A 85 -13.70 -22.75 -2.92
C MET A 85 -14.27 -22.61 -4.33
N VAL A 86 -15.30 -23.42 -4.61
CA VAL A 86 -16.04 -23.42 -5.87
C VAL A 86 -16.87 -22.13 -5.98
N PRO A 87 -16.86 -21.40 -7.11
CA PRO A 87 -17.69 -20.21 -7.32
C PRO A 87 -19.21 -20.50 -7.21
N ALA A 88 -20.00 -19.45 -7.00
CA ALA A 88 -21.46 -19.54 -7.11
C ALA A 88 -21.85 -19.92 -8.55
N GLY A 89 -22.80 -20.84 -8.71
CA GLY A 89 -23.22 -21.39 -10.00
C GLY A 89 -22.40 -22.58 -10.48
N ALA A 90 -21.30 -22.92 -9.82
CA ALA A 90 -20.39 -24.00 -10.24
C ALA A 90 -20.49 -25.26 -9.36
N VAL A 91 -20.02 -26.36 -9.91
CA VAL A 91 -19.88 -27.66 -9.23
C VAL A 91 -18.45 -28.18 -9.38
N PRO A 92 -17.89 -28.87 -8.37
CA PRO A 92 -16.61 -29.53 -8.53
C PRO A 92 -16.78 -30.73 -9.48
N SER A 93 -15.95 -30.79 -10.54
CA SER A 93 -15.92 -31.87 -11.51
C SER A 93 -14.55 -32.55 -11.51
N ARG A 94 -14.53 -33.89 -11.62
CA ARG A 94 -13.32 -34.67 -11.87
C ARG A 94 -13.34 -35.11 -13.34
N PRO A 95 -12.42 -34.62 -14.20
CA PRO A 95 -12.36 -35.09 -15.57
C PRO A 95 -12.12 -36.60 -15.63
N THR A 96 -12.79 -37.29 -16.57
CA THR A 96 -12.71 -38.76 -16.73
C THR A 96 -11.38 -39.24 -17.28
N THR A 97 -10.53 -38.34 -17.79
CA THR A 97 -9.23 -38.65 -18.40
C THR A 97 -8.08 -38.09 -17.54
N ASP A 98 -7.56 -38.95 -16.67
CA ASP A 98 -6.18 -38.96 -16.12
C ASP A 98 -5.63 -37.70 -15.41
N ALA A 99 -6.46 -36.72 -15.07
CA ALA A 99 -6.10 -35.66 -14.14
C ALA A 99 -6.94 -35.78 -12.87
N ASP A 100 -6.33 -36.35 -11.84
CA ASP A 100 -6.86 -36.52 -10.47
C ASP A 100 -7.09 -35.17 -9.74
N GLU A 101 -7.20 -34.06 -10.49
CA GLU A 101 -7.32 -32.71 -10.00
C GLU A 101 -8.75 -32.20 -10.23
N PRO A 102 -9.52 -31.95 -9.16
CA PRO A 102 -10.87 -31.39 -9.31
C PRO A 102 -10.78 -29.99 -9.91
N THR A 103 -11.73 -29.69 -10.80
CA THR A 103 -11.89 -28.38 -11.44
C THR A 103 -13.32 -27.88 -11.21
N PRO A 104 -13.54 -26.59 -10.91
CA PRO A 104 -14.88 -26.06 -10.81
C PRO A 104 -15.42 -25.85 -12.22
N VAL A 105 -16.64 -26.31 -12.45
CA VAL A 105 -17.32 -26.21 -13.74
C VAL A 105 -18.64 -25.50 -13.52
N ASP A 106 -18.91 -24.46 -14.29
CA ASP A 106 -20.20 -23.77 -14.29
C ASP A 106 -21.30 -24.78 -14.65
N ARG A 107 -22.30 -24.89 -13.77
CA ARG A 107 -23.35 -25.92 -13.86
C ARG A 107 -24.22 -25.76 -15.11
N THR A 108 -24.37 -24.54 -15.59
CA THR A 108 -25.27 -24.21 -16.70
C THR A 108 -24.60 -24.45 -18.05
N THR A 109 -23.35 -24.00 -18.17
CA THR A 109 -22.60 -23.96 -19.43
C THR A 109 -21.67 -25.16 -19.59
N GLY A 110 -21.31 -25.84 -18.50
CA GLY A 110 -20.27 -26.86 -18.50
C GLY A 110 -18.85 -26.28 -18.70
N ALA A 111 -18.68 -24.95 -18.68
CA ALA A 111 -17.38 -24.31 -18.83
C ALA A 111 -16.57 -24.39 -17.53
N VAL A 112 -15.26 -24.61 -17.65
CA VAL A 112 -14.34 -24.55 -16.50
C VAL A 112 -14.24 -23.10 -16.02
N VAL A 113 -14.34 -22.90 -14.71
CA VAL A 113 -14.19 -21.58 -14.05
C VAL A 113 -13.09 -21.64 -13.00
N ASP A 114 -12.55 -20.49 -12.61
CA ASP A 114 -11.47 -20.43 -11.62
C ASP A 114 -11.97 -20.65 -10.18
N TRP A 115 -11.08 -21.20 -9.35
CA TRP A 115 -11.28 -21.27 -7.91
C TRP A 115 -11.34 -19.87 -7.29
N LEU A 116 -12.20 -19.68 -6.29
CA LEU A 116 -12.16 -18.49 -5.43
C LEU A 116 -11.20 -18.74 -4.27
N LEU A 117 -10.29 -17.81 -4.03
CA LEU A 117 -9.35 -17.83 -2.91
C LEU A 117 -9.94 -17.08 -1.72
N VAL A 118 -10.04 -17.77 -0.59
CA VAL A 118 -10.38 -17.20 0.72
C VAL A 118 -9.12 -17.23 1.58
N GLN A 119 -8.67 -16.06 2.03
CA GLN A 119 -7.51 -15.94 2.91
C GLN A 119 -7.98 -15.73 4.36
N PRO A 120 -7.15 -16.09 5.36
CA PRO A 120 -7.40 -15.67 6.74
C PRO A 120 -7.59 -14.14 6.79
N PRO A 121 -8.64 -13.59 7.43
CA PRO A 121 -8.89 -12.15 7.45
C PRO A 121 -7.70 -11.34 7.99
N SER A 122 -7.03 -11.87 9.02
CA SER A 122 -5.81 -11.30 9.61
C SER A 122 -4.60 -11.31 8.67
N MET A 123 -4.64 -12.10 7.59
CA MET A 123 -3.57 -12.31 6.62
C MET A 123 -4.00 -12.00 5.18
N SER A 124 -5.14 -11.33 4.99
CA SER A 124 -5.66 -11.05 3.66
C SER A 124 -4.81 -10.00 2.97
N THR A 125 -4.39 -10.31 1.74
CA THR A 125 -3.52 -9.46 0.93
C THR A 125 -3.80 -9.65 -0.55
N SER A 126 -3.45 -8.66 -1.37
CA SER A 126 -3.45 -8.78 -2.83
C SER A 126 -2.25 -9.58 -3.36
N LEU A 127 -1.31 -9.96 -2.49
CA LEU A 127 -0.14 -10.74 -2.89
C LEU A 127 -0.54 -12.18 -3.27
N PRO A 128 0.21 -12.80 -4.18
CA PRO A 128 -0.08 -14.16 -4.62
C PRO A 128 -0.01 -15.19 -3.48
N GLY A 129 -0.88 -16.21 -3.53
CA GLY A 129 -0.77 -17.42 -2.70
C GLY A 129 0.29 -18.41 -3.16
N TRP A 130 0.41 -19.53 -2.44
CA TRP A 130 1.36 -20.60 -2.76
C TRP A 130 1.12 -21.20 -4.16
N TYR A 131 -0.15 -21.32 -4.51
CA TYR A 131 -0.61 -21.86 -5.78
C TYR A 131 -0.90 -20.76 -6.82
N GLY A 132 -0.79 -21.13 -8.09
CA GLY A 132 -1.38 -20.42 -9.21
C GLY A 132 -2.75 -21.00 -9.51
N LEU A 133 -3.73 -20.13 -9.77
CA LEU A 133 -5.07 -20.50 -10.20
C LEU A 133 -5.16 -20.09 -11.68
N ASP A 134 -5.25 -21.06 -12.58
CA ASP A 134 -5.26 -20.84 -14.03
C ASP A 134 -6.15 -21.90 -14.70
N GLY A 135 -7.21 -21.45 -15.38
CA GLY A 135 -8.16 -22.31 -16.07
C GLY A 135 -8.81 -23.35 -15.17
N GLY A 136 -9.23 -22.95 -13.97
CA GLY A 136 -9.87 -23.82 -12.96
C GLY A 136 -8.95 -24.85 -12.31
N ARG A 137 -7.64 -24.82 -12.58
CA ARG A 137 -6.64 -25.73 -12.00
C ARG A 137 -5.81 -25.05 -10.93
N VAL A 138 -5.40 -25.82 -9.93
CA VAL A 138 -4.58 -25.40 -8.80
C VAL A 138 -3.15 -25.89 -9.02
N ARG A 139 -2.34 -25.05 -9.67
CA ARG A 139 -0.98 -25.43 -10.04
C ARG A 139 0.05 -24.89 -9.07
N HIS A 140 1.12 -25.65 -8.89
CA HIS A 140 2.32 -25.12 -8.27
C HIS A 140 2.87 -24.00 -9.13
N ARG A 141 3.22 -22.89 -8.48
CA ARG A 141 4.09 -21.90 -9.09
C ARG A 141 5.44 -22.54 -9.36
N ARG A 142 6.20 -21.99 -10.31
CA ARG A 142 7.54 -22.50 -10.66
C ARG A 142 8.60 -21.66 -9.97
N GLY A 143 9.74 -22.29 -9.67
CA GLY A 143 10.89 -21.64 -9.07
C GLY A 143 10.83 -21.53 -7.54
N TRP A 144 11.65 -20.64 -6.99
CA TRP A 144 11.72 -20.38 -5.56
C TRP A 144 10.42 -19.74 -5.06
N ALA A 145 9.96 -20.21 -3.90
CA ALA A 145 8.86 -19.64 -3.15
C ALA A 145 9.29 -18.28 -2.60
N THR A 146 8.95 -17.24 -3.35
CA THR A 146 9.36 -15.87 -3.08
C THR A 146 8.16 -14.93 -3.04
N LEU A 147 8.24 -13.93 -2.17
CA LEU A 147 7.29 -12.84 -2.07
C LEU A 147 8.01 -11.51 -2.31
N PRO A 148 7.43 -10.61 -3.10
CA PRO A 148 8.04 -9.30 -3.31
C PRO A 148 7.98 -8.50 -2.00
N LEU A 149 9.10 -7.89 -1.61
CA LEU A 149 9.16 -6.87 -0.57
C LEU A 149 9.42 -5.50 -1.21
N PRO A 150 9.10 -4.38 -0.55
CA PRO A 150 9.54 -3.07 -1.00
C PRO A 150 11.06 -3.04 -1.18
N ARG A 151 11.52 -2.94 -2.44
CA ARG A 151 12.94 -2.98 -2.84
C ARG A 151 13.68 -4.24 -2.38
N GLY A 152 12.98 -5.37 -2.31
CA GLY A 152 13.50 -6.56 -1.67
C GLY A 152 12.77 -7.85 -2.05
N LEU A 153 13.13 -8.93 -1.36
CA LEU A 153 12.58 -10.26 -1.62
C LEU A 153 12.50 -11.07 -0.32
N SER A 154 11.39 -11.77 -0.10
CA SER A 154 11.26 -12.76 0.96
C SER A 154 11.29 -14.15 0.36
N PHE A 155 12.27 -14.96 0.72
CA PHE A 155 12.21 -16.40 0.56
C PHE A 155 11.41 -16.99 1.70
N THR A 156 10.56 -17.97 1.45
CA THR A 156 9.68 -18.53 2.47
C THR A 156 9.52 -20.02 2.26
N THR A 157 9.26 -20.75 3.33
CA THR A 157 8.77 -22.12 3.26
C THR A 157 7.26 -22.13 3.00
N ARG A 158 6.70 -23.32 2.76
CA ARG A 158 5.25 -23.48 2.62
C ARG A 158 4.51 -23.13 3.91
N GLU A 159 5.10 -23.56 5.03
CA GLU A 159 4.53 -23.44 6.35
C GLU A 159 4.46 -21.97 6.76
N ALA A 160 5.51 -21.20 6.48
CA ALA A 160 5.58 -19.77 6.77
C ALA A 160 4.88 -18.87 5.72
N PHE A 161 4.50 -19.40 4.54
CA PHE A 161 4.06 -18.58 3.41
C PHE A 161 2.89 -17.62 3.72
N PRO A 162 1.79 -18.04 4.38
CA PRO A 162 0.67 -17.13 4.64
C PRO A 162 1.07 -15.95 5.53
N VAL A 163 1.87 -16.25 6.57
CA VAL A 163 2.39 -15.26 7.51
C VAL A 163 3.38 -14.33 6.83
N ALA A 164 4.36 -14.87 6.10
CA ALA A 164 5.35 -14.09 5.35
C ALA A 164 4.67 -13.18 4.32
N ARG A 165 3.61 -13.67 3.65
CA ARG A 165 2.81 -12.87 2.70
C ARG A 165 2.09 -11.72 3.38
N ALA A 166 1.42 -11.97 4.50
CA ALA A 166 0.77 -10.92 5.28
C ALA A 166 1.77 -9.87 5.76
N ALA A 167 2.92 -10.30 6.25
CA ALA A 167 3.96 -9.41 6.72
C ALA A 167 4.60 -8.60 5.57
N ALA A 168 4.83 -9.23 4.41
CA ALA A 168 5.30 -8.56 3.19
C ALA A 168 4.35 -7.47 2.70
N ALA A 169 3.03 -7.72 2.73
CA ALA A 169 2.03 -6.74 2.31
C ALA A 169 1.91 -5.55 3.28
N ARG A 170 2.29 -5.75 4.55
CA ARG A 170 2.28 -4.69 5.57
C ARG A 170 3.57 -3.92 5.64
N LEU A 171 4.69 -4.48 5.18
CA LEU A 171 5.97 -3.77 5.11
C LEU A 171 5.85 -2.60 4.13
N GLY A 172 6.14 -1.39 4.60
CA GLY A 172 6.12 -0.17 3.83
C GLY A 172 7.43 0.03 3.07
N GLY A 173 7.46 1.01 2.18
CA GLY A 173 8.71 1.47 1.58
C GLY A 173 9.68 1.94 2.66
N GLY A 174 10.88 1.34 2.69
CA GLY A 174 12.02 1.79 3.48
C GLY A 174 12.92 2.75 2.70
N HIS A 175 14.13 3.00 3.22
CA HIS A 175 15.11 3.87 2.57
C HIS A 175 15.49 3.35 1.17
N PRO A 176 15.59 4.19 0.12
CA PRO A 176 15.96 3.72 -1.22
C PRO A 176 17.34 3.06 -1.30
N GLY A 177 18.26 3.44 -0.41
CA GLY A 177 19.58 2.83 -0.28
C GLY A 177 19.63 1.54 0.55
N LEU A 178 18.49 1.00 1.00
CA LEU A 178 18.41 -0.20 1.84
C LEU A 178 17.47 -1.23 1.23
N ALA A 179 18.00 -2.37 0.79
CA ALA A 179 17.20 -3.50 0.30
C ALA A 179 16.87 -4.44 1.46
N THR A 180 15.63 -4.96 1.53
CA THR A 180 15.24 -5.93 2.58
C THR A 180 15.18 -7.34 2.00
N ILE A 181 15.81 -8.30 2.68
CA ILE A 181 15.66 -9.72 2.36
C ILE A 181 15.16 -10.44 3.59
N ALA A 182 14.14 -11.27 3.39
CA ALA A 182 13.69 -12.21 4.41
C ALA A 182 13.93 -13.64 3.95
N PHE A 183 14.23 -14.54 4.88
CA PHE A 183 14.32 -15.97 4.61
C PHE A 183 14.04 -16.77 5.88
N SER A 184 13.45 -17.96 5.73
CA SER A 184 13.35 -18.90 6.83
C SER A 184 14.73 -19.48 7.17
N VAL A 185 14.98 -19.79 8.45
CA VAL A 185 16.22 -20.45 8.88
C VAL A 185 15.94 -21.84 9.45
N ASP A 186 16.87 -22.76 9.26
CA ASP A 186 16.88 -24.08 9.88
C ASP A 186 18.22 -24.30 10.57
N GLY A 187 18.19 -24.28 11.91
CA GLY A 187 19.39 -24.10 12.72
C GLY A 187 20.14 -22.83 12.34
N ASP A 188 21.30 -23.01 11.72
CA ASP A 188 22.27 -21.94 11.46
C ASP A 188 22.28 -21.42 10.02
N ALA A 189 21.43 -21.98 9.15
CA ALA A 189 21.51 -21.73 7.72
C ALA A 189 20.17 -21.32 7.11
N PRO A 190 20.16 -20.43 6.10
CA PRO A 190 18.94 -20.07 5.38
C PRO A 190 18.36 -21.25 4.62
N LEU A 191 17.04 -21.38 4.68
CA LEU A 191 16.27 -22.30 3.86
C LEU A 191 15.72 -21.57 2.63
N LEU A 192 16.05 -22.08 1.45
CA LEU A 192 15.36 -21.76 0.22
C LEU A 192 14.37 -22.89 -0.09
N CYS A 193 13.10 -22.54 -0.26
CA CYS A 193 12.08 -23.50 -0.63
C CYS A 193 11.58 -23.20 -2.04
N ARG A 194 11.36 -24.23 -2.85
CA ARG A 194 10.65 -24.13 -4.12
C ARG A 194 9.15 -24.29 -3.88
N HIS A 195 8.34 -23.79 -4.79
CA HIS A 195 6.88 -23.95 -4.72
C HIS A 195 6.39 -25.41 -4.83
N ASP A 196 7.27 -26.33 -5.25
CA ASP A 196 7.05 -27.78 -5.21
C ASP A 196 7.33 -28.40 -3.81
N GLY A 197 7.70 -27.57 -2.83
CA GLY A 197 8.00 -27.99 -1.45
C GLY A 197 9.44 -28.46 -1.23
N MET A 198 10.26 -28.55 -2.29
CA MET A 198 11.67 -28.91 -2.13
C MET A 198 12.41 -27.82 -1.37
N ARG A 199 12.98 -28.20 -0.22
CA ARG A 199 13.81 -27.32 0.61
C ARG A 199 15.29 -27.54 0.32
N THR A 200 16.06 -26.48 0.31
CA THR A 200 17.51 -26.51 0.14
C THR A 200 18.12 -25.56 1.15
N VAL A 201 19.05 -26.07 1.95
CA VAL A 201 19.90 -25.23 2.79
C VAL A 201 20.85 -24.48 1.87
N ALA A 202 20.76 -23.15 1.86
CA ALA A 202 21.54 -22.32 0.96
C ALA A 202 22.87 -21.93 1.58
N SER A 203 23.93 -21.91 0.76
CA SER A 203 25.18 -21.21 1.08
C SER A 203 25.06 -19.70 0.86
N GLY A 204 26.04 -18.91 1.32
CA GLY A 204 26.08 -17.47 1.07
C GLY A 204 26.13 -17.17 -0.42
N THR A 205 26.80 -18.06 -1.17
CA THR A 205 26.89 -18.01 -2.64
C THR A 205 25.55 -18.30 -3.32
N ASP A 206 24.78 -19.29 -2.87
CA ASP A 206 23.48 -19.63 -3.45
C ASP A 206 22.47 -18.48 -3.27
N LEU A 207 22.46 -17.88 -2.08
CA LEU A 207 21.59 -16.74 -1.81
C LEU A 207 22.03 -15.52 -2.61
N ALA A 208 23.33 -15.19 -2.66
CA ALA A 208 23.83 -14.09 -3.49
C ALA A 208 23.43 -14.26 -4.98
N ALA A 209 23.49 -15.49 -5.50
CA ALA A 209 23.02 -15.80 -6.85
C ALA A 209 21.50 -15.60 -7.01
N ALA A 210 20.71 -16.03 -6.02
CA ALA A 210 19.26 -15.80 -6.01
C ALA A 210 18.89 -14.30 -5.92
N LEU A 211 19.77 -13.49 -5.33
CA LEU A 211 19.62 -12.04 -5.18
C LEU A 211 20.10 -11.23 -6.37
N ALA A 212 20.69 -11.86 -7.39
CA ALA A 212 21.16 -11.15 -8.59
C ALA A 212 20.05 -10.37 -9.32
N ALA A 213 18.78 -10.71 -9.07
CA ALA A 213 17.61 -9.99 -9.58
C ALA A 213 17.20 -8.76 -8.75
N VAL A 214 17.72 -8.61 -7.52
CA VAL A 214 17.47 -7.46 -6.64
C VAL A 214 18.49 -6.38 -6.97
N PRO A 215 18.06 -5.15 -7.32
CA PRO A 215 18.98 -4.07 -7.63
C PRO A 215 19.69 -3.57 -6.35
N LEU A 216 20.85 -4.15 -6.04
CA LEU A 216 21.68 -3.77 -4.88
C LEU A 216 22.66 -2.62 -5.19
N TYR A 217 22.55 -1.95 -6.34
CA TYR A 217 23.53 -0.96 -6.81
C TYR A 217 23.80 0.15 -5.78
N GLY A 218 24.94 0.06 -5.10
CA GLY A 218 25.35 1.01 -4.06
C GLY A 218 24.39 1.09 -2.88
N GLY A 219 23.64 0.02 -2.57
CA GLY A 219 22.74 -0.08 -1.42
C GLY A 219 23.26 -1.06 -0.37
N ASP A 220 22.82 -0.88 0.87
CA ASP A 220 23.06 -1.84 1.95
C ASP A 220 21.93 -2.88 1.99
N LEU A 221 22.16 -3.98 2.69
CA LEU A 221 21.21 -5.06 2.81
C LEU A 221 20.70 -5.19 4.25
N ARG A 222 19.38 -5.27 4.44
CA ARG A 222 18.73 -5.59 5.72
C ARG A 222 18.19 -7.01 5.67
N VAL A 223 18.59 -7.84 6.63
CA VAL A 223 18.19 -9.25 6.73
C VAL A 223 17.12 -9.44 7.80
N TRP A 224 16.07 -10.14 7.42
CA TRP A 224 14.96 -10.52 8.27
C TRP A 224 14.86 -12.05 8.34
N PRO A 225 15.58 -12.70 9.28
CA PRO A 225 15.51 -14.14 9.45
C PRO A 225 14.15 -14.53 10.04
N GLN A 226 13.54 -15.58 9.48
CA GLN A 226 12.20 -16.05 9.84
C GLN A 226 12.23 -17.45 10.46
N VAL A 227 11.40 -17.70 11.48
CA VAL A 227 11.19 -19.06 12.00
C VAL A 227 10.18 -19.79 11.10
N PRO A 228 10.47 -21.02 10.62
CA PRO A 228 9.55 -21.78 9.77
C PRO A 228 8.22 -22.14 10.47
N ASP A 229 8.28 -22.39 11.78
CA ASP A 229 7.19 -22.91 12.58
C ASP A 229 6.58 -21.82 13.46
N HIS A 230 5.56 -21.17 12.93
CA HIS A 230 4.53 -20.57 13.77
C HIS A 230 3.45 -21.61 14.04
N GLN A 231 3.69 -22.51 14.98
CA GLN A 231 2.55 -23.07 15.69
C GLN A 231 2.10 -21.95 16.64
N PRO A 232 0.87 -21.39 16.51
CA PRO A 232 0.34 -20.55 17.57
C PRO A 232 0.39 -21.41 18.83
N ALA A 233 1.12 -20.96 19.85
CA ALA A 233 1.33 -21.71 21.07
C ALA A 233 -0.03 -22.21 21.57
N SER A 234 -0.32 -23.48 21.35
CA SER A 234 -1.40 -24.15 22.05
C SER A 234 -0.99 -24.10 23.52
N GLU A 235 -1.77 -23.40 24.34
CA GLU A 235 -1.64 -23.31 25.81
C GLU A 235 -1.70 -24.68 26.53
N GLN A 236 -1.51 -25.79 25.82
CA GLN A 236 -1.56 -27.15 26.30
C GLN A 236 -0.15 -27.70 26.47
N ASP A 237 0.56 -27.18 27.47
CA ASP A 237 1.53 -27.97 28.23
C ASP A 237 1.67 -27.37 29.62
N SER A 238 0.53 -27.32 30.33
CA SER A 238 0.58 -27.44 31.79
C SER A 238 0.75 -28.93 32.10
N PRO A 239 1.77 -29.33 32.87
CA PRO A 239 1.90 -30.72 33.31
C PRO A 239 0.69 -31.04 34.19
N VAL A 240 -0.24 -31.85 33.67
CA VAL A 240 -1.36 -32.39 34.43
C VAL A 240 -0.81 -33.39 35.43
N GLY A 241 -0.61 -32.92 36.65
CA GLY A 241 -0.27 -33.73 37.80
C GLY A 241 -0.73 -33.05 39.07
N GLY A 242 -1.99 -33.26 39.46
CA GLY A 242 -2.47 -32.92 40.82
C GLY A 242 -3.93 -32.48 40.94
N ASP A 243 -4.75 -33.41 41.44
CA ASP A 243 -5.91 -33.20 42.33
C ASP A 243 -7.22 -32.59 41.78
N PRO A 244 -8.31 -33.38 41.62
CA PRO A 244 -9.62 -32.89 41.20
C PRO A 244 -10.47 -32.42 42.41
N ALA A 245 -10.03 -31.41 43.17
CA ALA A 245 -10.88 -30.76 44.19
C ALA A 245 -10.32 -29.41 44.67
N GLY A 246 -10.21 -28.40 43.78
CA GLY A 246 -9.68 -27.09 44.18
C GLY A 246 -10.22 -25.93 43.35
N ARG A 247 -10.95 -25.04 44.01
CA ARG A 247 -11.51 -23.75 43.55
C ARG A 247 -10.78 -23.09 42.37
N ILE A 248 -11.54 -22.79 41.33
CA ILE A 248 -11.23 -21.83 40.27
C ILE A 248 -10.87 -20.49 40.93
N SER A 249 -9.56 -20.21 40.99
CA SER A 249 -9.02 -18.89 41.30
C SER A 249 -8.37 -18.40 40.02
N ASP A 250 -8.89 -17.29 39.52
CA ASP A 250 -8.52 -16.60 38.29
C ASP A 250 -7.04 -16.15 38.34
N PRO A 251 -6.13 -16.65 37.48
CA PRO A 251 -4.79 -16.11 37.38
C PRO A 251 -4.77 -15.05 36.27
N ALA A 252 -4.84 -13.79 36.67
CA ALA A 252 -4.43 -12.68 35.82
C ALA A 252 -2.92 -12.79 35.53
N GLY A 253 -2.56 -13.47 34.45
CA GLY A 253 -1.21 -13.40 33.89
C GLY A 253 -0.85 -11.96 33.50
N PRO A 254 0.45 -11.65 33.35
CA PRO A 254 0.89 -10.31 32.96
C PRO A 254 0.23 -9.93 31.63
N ARG A 255 -0.63 -8.91 31.67
CA ARG A 255 -1.27 -8.31 30.49
C ARG A 255 -0.17 -7.74 29.60
N VAL A 256 0.09 -8.38 28.47
CA VAL A 256 0.83 -7.79 27.35
C VAL A 256 0.07 -6.55 26.90
N ASP A 257 0.78 -5.43 26.76
CA ASP A 257 0.21 -4.13 26.36
C ASP A 257 -0.52 -4.28 25.01
N PRO A 258 -1.78 -3.82 24.85
CA PRO A 258 -2.47 -3.85 23.56
C PRO A 258 -1.73 -3.07 22.45
N ALA A 259 -0.83 -2.12 22.79
CA ALA A 259 0.07 -1.47 21.84
C ALA A 259 1.20 -2.40 21.32
N ASP A 260 1.44 -3.52 22.02
CA ASP A 260 2.38 -4.59 21.67
C ASP A 260 1.67 -5.81 21.05
N ARG A 261 0.53 -5.62 20.37
CA ARG A 261 0.02 -6.61 19.41
C ARG A 261 0.99 -6.74 18.24
N VAL A 262 2.14 -7.37 18.48
CA VAL A 262 2.91 -8.02 17.45
C VAL A 262 1.97 -9.11 16.93
N LEU A 263 1.35 -8.88 15.77
CA LEU A 263 0.49 -9.89 15.14
C LEU A 263 1.27 -11.16 14.79
N TYR A 264 2.61 -11.10 14.89
CA TYR A 264 3.56 -12.18 14.66
C TYR A 264 4.76 -12.09 15.64
N PRO A 265 4.56 -12.33 16.95
CA PRO A 265 5.59 -12.12 17.95
C PRO A 265 6.85 -12.95 17.66
N ASP A 266 6.70 -14.12 17.04
CA ASP A 266 7.80 -15.09 16.91
C ASP A 266 8.34 -15.23 15.49
N LEU A 267 8.07 -14.25 14.61
CA LEU A 267 8.51 -14.33 13.22
C LEU A 267 10.03 -14.31 13.14
N GLY A 268 10.72 -13.58 14.03
CA GLY A 268 12.16 -13.47 14.00
C GLY A 268 12.85 -14.68 14.62
N ALA A 269 13.65 -15.39 13.83
CA ALA A 269 14.56 -16.39 14.38
C ALA A 269 15.74 -15.70 15.08
N GLU A 270 16.22 -16.33 16.14
CA GLU A 270 17.44 -15.87 16.80
C GLU A 270 18.66 -16.11 15.92
N VAL A 271 19.53 -15.11 15.82
CA VAL A 271 20.78 -15.26 15.08
C VAL A 271 21.77 -16.07 15.89
N THR A 272 22.04 -17.28 15.43
CA THR A 272 23.05 -18.16 16.02
C THR A 272 24.45 -17.79 15.55
N ALA A 273 25.47 -18.41 16.17
CA ALA A 273 26.86 -18.24 15.76
C ALA A 273 27.10 -18.70 14.31
N GLY A 274 26.43 -19.76 13.84
CA GLY A 274 26.60 -20.22 12.46
C GLY A 274 25.98 -19.25 11.43
N LEU A 275 24.85 -18.62 11.74
CA LEU A 275 24.27 -17.58 10.88
C LEU A 275 25.18 -16.34 10.79
N THR A 276 25.93 -16.02 11.84
CA THR A 276 26.92 -14.92 11.84
C THR A 276 28.03 -15.15 10.79
N ALA A 277 28.56 -16.38 10.70
CA ALA A 277 29.56 -16.73 9.68
C ALA A 277 28.98 -16.63 8.26
N TYR A 278 27.74 -17.10 8.10
CA TYR A 278 27.00 -17.00 6.84
C TYR A 278 26.82 -15.55 6.37
N LEU A 279 26.37 -14.65 7.25
CA LEU A 279 26.13 -13.25 6.94
C LEU A 279 27.42 -12.51 6.56
N THR A 280 28.55 -12.91 7.15
CA THR A 280 29.88 -12.41 6.79
C THR A 280 30.26 -12.82 5.36
N GLU A 281 30.04 -14.10 5.00
CA GLU A 281 30.25 -14.56 3.62
C GLU A 281 29.35 -13.80 2.65
N LEU A 282 28.06 -13.67 2.97
CA LEU A 282 27.09 -12.96 2.15
C LEU A 282 27.53 -11.52 1.89
N ALA A 283 27.94 -10.79 2.92
CA ALA A 283 28.44 -9.42 2.80
C ALA A 283 29.60 -9.32 1.80
N GLY A 284 30.56 -10.25 1.88
CA GLY A 284 31.67 -10.31 0.94
C GLY A 284 31.27 -10.65 -0.50
N ARG A 285 30.23 -11.48 -0.69
CA ARG A 285 29.73 -11.85 -2.03
C ARG A 285 28.92 -10.75 -2.69
N VAL A 286 28.08 -10.05 -1.93
CA VAL A 286 27.26 -8.95 -2.46
C VAL A 286 28.03 -7.64 -2.56
N GLY A 287 29.15 -7.51 -1.85
CA GLY A 287 29.96 -6.29 -1.83
C GLY A 287 29.28 -5.12 -1.11
N ALA A 288 28.41 -5.41 -0.15
CA ALA A 288 27.62 -4.43 0.60
C ALA A 288 27.52 -4.81 2.07
N THR A 289 27.28 -3.81 2.93
CA THR A 289 27.04 -4.05 4.36
C THR A 289 25.71 -4.78 4.54
N VAL A 290 25.76 -5.89 5.26
CA VAL A 290 24.61 -6.69 5.63
C VAL A 290 24.25 -6.39 7.08
N TRP A 291 23.03 -5.93 7.30
CA TRP A 291 22.49 -5.59 8.61
C TRP A 291 21.56 -6.71 9.07
N ALA A 292 21.82 -7.26 10.24
CA ALA A 292 21.01 -8.32 10.83
C ALA A 292 20.72 -8.07 12.32
N PRO A 293 19.68 -8.70 12.90
CA PRO A 293 19.52 -8.73 14.35
C PRO A 293 20.77 -9.32 15.04
N PRO A 294 21.17 -8.80 16.21
CA PRO A 294 22.17 -9.46 17.06
C PRO A 294 21.69 -10.83 17.56
N THR A 295 22.62 -11.67 18.00
CA THR A 295 22.30 -12.95 18.67
C THR A 295 21.34 -12.75 19.83
N GLY A 296 20.33 -13.64 19.92
CA GLY A 296 19.28 -13.57 20.95
C GLY A 296 18.21 -12.48 20.74
N SER A 297 18.27 -11.76 19.61
CA SER A 297 17.26 -10.77 19.22
C SER A 297 16.42 -11.27 18.05
N ARG A 298 15.23 -10.69 17.89
CA ARG A 298 14.27 -10.94 16.81
C ARG A 298 13.95 -9.66 16.05
N VAL A 299 13.63 -9.81 14.77
CA VAL A 299 13.08 -8.71 13.96
C VAL A 299 11.57 -8.66 14.15
N VAL A 300 11.05 -7.47 14.43
CA VAL A 300 9.62 -7.20 14.54
C VAL A 300 9.19 -6.16 13.51
N LEU A 301 7.99 -6.31 12.97
CA LEU A 301 7.35 -5.28 12.15
C LEU A 301 6.63 -4.29 13.07
N LEU A 302 7.08 -3.03 13.08
CA LEU A 302 6.42 -1.96 13.85
C LEU A 302 5.13 -1.55 13.16
N ASP A 303 3.99 -1.80 13.82
CA ASP A 303 2.69 -1.45 13.26
C ASP A 303 2.50 0.06 13.16
N GLY A 304 1.73 0.49 12.17
CA GLY A 304 1.59 1.90 11.80
C GLY A 304 2.83 2.49 11.12
N VAL A 305 4.03 2.24 11.64
CA VAL A 305 5.31 2.63 11.00
C VAL A 305 5.55 1.80 9.76
N ARG A 306 5.10 0.55 9.71
CA ARG A 306 5.31 -0.38 8.58
C ARG A 306 6.80 -0.55 8.23
N ASP A 307 7.65 -0.69 9.25
CA ASP A 307 9.08 -0.90 9.08
C ASP A 307 9.62 -1.92 10.10
N LEU A 308 10.81 -2.45 9.85
CA LEU A 308 11.43 -3.48 10.69
C LEU A 308 12.29 -2.87 11.80
N ALA A 309 12.13 -3.40 13.00
CA ALA A 309 12.94 -3.07 14.17
C ALA A 309 13.48 -4.33 14.85
N ILE A 310 14.49 -4.18 15.70
CA ILE A 310 15.04 -5.28 16.49
C ILE A 310 14.56 -5.19 17.95
N ARG A 311 14.08 -6.32 18.47
CA ARG A 311 13.77 -6.51 19.89
C ARG A 311 14.49 -7.73 20.44
N ASP A 312 14.90 -7.71 21.70
CA ASP A 312 15.31 -8.94 22.40
C ASP A 312 14.11 -9.78 22.85
N ARG A 313 14.40 -10.93 23.48
CA ARG A 313 13.37 -11.83 24.04
C ARG A 313 12.45 -11.16 25.05
N ASP A 314 12.99 -10.20 25.80
CA ASP A 314 12.24 -9.44 26.81
C ASP A 314 11.45 -8.27 26.18
N GLY A 315 11.54 -8.10 24.85
CA GLY A 315 10.84 -7.05 24.11
C GLY A 315 11.55 -5.69 24.13
N HIS A 316 12.74 -5.58 24.72
CA HIS A 316 13.51 -4.34 24.67
C HIS A 316 14.09 -4.11 23.28
N LEU A 317 14.11 -2.85 22.85
CA LEU A 317 14.71 -2.48 21.58
C LEU A 317 16.22 -2.70 21.60
N ARG A 318 16.75 -3.22 20.49
CA ARG A 318 18.18 -3.41 20.25
C ARG A 318 18.60 -2.76 18.94
N GLY A 319 19.90 -2.57 18.79
CA GLY A 319 20.49 -2.11 17.53
C GLY A 319 20.72 -3.27 16.56
N TRP A 320 20.64 -2.97 15.28
CA TRP A 320 21.11 -3.81 14.19
C TRP A 320 22.63 -4.00 14.25
N GLN A 321 23.08 -5.20 13.91
CA GLN A 321 24.49 -5.55 13.78
C GLN A 321 24.92 -5.47 12.31
N ALA A 322 26.02 -4.77 12.05
CA ALA A 322 26.61 -4.65 10.71
C ALA A 322 27.63 -5.76 10.42
N PHE A 323 27.51 -6.38 9.26
CA PHE A 323 28.45 -7.33 8.68
C PHE A 323 29.02 -6.72 7.39
N ARG A 324 30.32 -6.42 7.38
CA ARG A 324 30.95 -5.63 6.30
C ARG A 324 31.64 -6.53 5.27
N PRO A 325 31.66 -6.15 3.99
CA PRO A 325 32.48 -6.82 2.99
C PRO A 325 33.98 -6.66 3.33
N PRO A 326 34.84 -7.63 2.95
CA PRO A 326 36.27 -7.51 3.14
C PRO A 326 36.84 -6.44 2.17
N GLY A 327 37.61 -5.48 2.67
CA GLY A 327 38.16 -4.39 1.85
C GLY A 327 38.56 -3.14 2.65
N PRO A 328 39.01 -2.05 1.98
CA PRO A 328 39.20 -0.75 2.64
C PRO A 328 37.89 -0.30 3.31
N GLU A 329 38.00 0.52 4.36
CA GLU A 329 36.89 0.90 5.24
C GLU A 329 35.62 1.26 4.45
N HIS A 330 34.60 0.39 4.54
CA HIS A 330 33.25 0.68 4.06
C HIS A 330 32.51 1.37 5.21
N PRO A 331 32.35 2.72 5.19
CA PRO A 331 31.66 3.40 6.27
C PRO A 331 30.21 2.92 6.33
N ASP A 332 29.71 2.75 7.55
CA ASP A 332 28.31 2.42 7.76
C ASP A 332 27.44 3.57 7.23
N ARG A 333 26.49 3.23 6.36
CA ARG A 333 25.55 4.20 5.80
C ARG A 333 24.27 4.28 6.60
N PHE A 334 24.02 3.28 7.43
CA PHE A 334 22.86 3.18 8.29
C PHE A 334 23.29 2.97 9.73
N TRP A 335 22.38 3.22 10.65
CA TRP A 335 22.51 2.91 12.06
C TRP A 335 21.12 2.69 12.65
N SER A 336 21.06 2.25 13.92
CA SER A 336 19.78 1.99 14.58
C SER A 336 19.25 3.23 15.27
N ASP A 337 18.03 3.66 14.93
CA ASP A 337 17.34 4.73 15.63
C ASP A 337 16.79 4.29 16.99
N ARG A 338 16.11 5.21 17.69
CA ARG A 338 15.51 4.95 19.00
C ARG A 338 14.35 3.95 18.99
N ASP A 339 13.81 3.66 17.82
CA ASP A 339 12.78 2.65 17.60
C ASP A 339 13.39 1.30 17.15
N GLY A 340 14.73 1.19 17.12
CA GLY A 340 15.45 -0.02 16.73
C GLY A 340 15.42 -0.29 15.22
N ARG A 341 15.12 0.73 14.39
CA ARG A 341 15.05 0.65 12.93
C ARG A 341 16.34 1.11 12.29
N LEU A 342 16.63 0.64 11.07
CA LEU A 342 17.75 1.18 10.29
C LEU A 342 17.38 2.51 9.65
N VAL A 343 18.15 3.55 9.96
CA VAL A 343 18.04 4.88 9.36
C VAL A 343 19.41 5.35 8.87
N PRO A 344 19.50 6.25 7.87
CA PRO A 344 20.76 6.79 7.40
C PRO A 344 21.60 7.42 8.52
N VAL A 345 22.92 7.24 8.42
CA VAL A 345 23.88 7.97 9.26
C VAL A 345 23.73 9.47 9.06
N GLY A 346 23.93 10.24 10.13
CA GLY A 346 23.55 11.66 10.22
C GLY A 346 22.24 11.89 10.97
N GLY A 347 21.46 10.83 11.22
CA GLY A 347 20.25 10.90 12.03
C GLY A 347 19.13 11.71 11.39
N THR A 348 18.11 12.04 12.19
CA THR A 348 17.05 12.96 11.78
C THR A 348 17.60 14.39 11.78
N MET A 349 17.55 15.06 10.62
CA MET A 349 18.03 16.43 10.53
C MET A 349 17.12 17.36 11.33
N ASP A 350 17.71 18.07 12.29
CA ASP A 350 16.99 19.06 13.07
C ASP A 350 16.63 20.28 12.21
N ALA A 351 15.44 20.84 12.45
CA ALA A 351 14.88 21.91 11.64
C ALA A 351 15.66 23.23 11.72
N GLY A 352 16.68 23.34 12.58
CA GLY A 352 17.40 24.59 12.89
C GLY A 352 18.91 24.62 12.63
N GLY A 353 19.58 23.48 12.44
CA GLY A 353 21.04 23.47 12.27
C GLY A 353 21.46 23.43 10.80
N SER A 354 22.24 24.41 10.34
CA SER A 354 23.14 24.19 9.20
C SER A 354 24.38 23.46 9.70
N ASP A 355 24.93 22.54 8.90
CA ASP A 355 26.13 21.73 9.23
C ASP A 355 27.35 22.54 9.72
N ALA A 356 27.36 23.86 9.53
CA ALA A 356 28.42 24.76 9.95
C ALA A 356 28.47 25.07 11.46
N ASP A 357 27.40 24.87 12.23
CA ASP A 357 27.29 25.34 13.64
C ASP A 357 27.46 24.24 14.71
N MET A 358 27.77 22.99 14.32
CA MET A 358 27.88 21.85 15.26
C MET A 358 29.11 21.90 16.21
N ALA A 359 29.91 22.97 16.19
CA ALA A 359 31.07 23.14 17.07
C ALA A 359 30.78 23.94 18.35
N GLY A 360 29.56 24.47 18.54
CA GLY A 360 29.16 25.21 19.75
C GLY A 360 28.28 24.38 20.68
N ASP A 361 28.69 24.23 21.95
CA ASP A 361 27.93 23.55 23.03
C ASP A 361 26.66 24.30 23.48
N GLU A 362 26.28 25.40 22.83
CA GLU A 362 25.14 26.22 23.24
C GLU A 362 23.84 25.69 22.60
N PRO A 363 22.83 25.31 23.39
CA PRO A 363 21.57 24.78 22.83
C PRO A 363 20.89 25.84 21.95
N PRO A 364 20.37 25.44 20.77
CA PRO A 364 19.78 26.39 19.83
C PRO A 364 18.63 27.14 20.50
N ALA A 365 18.64 28.48 20.38
CA ALA A 365 17.56 29.31 20.88
C ALA A 365 16.22 28.84 20.28
N PRO A 366 15.14 28.76 21.07
CA PRO A 366 13.86 28.27 20.60
C PRO A 366 13.39 29.12 19.41
N ALA A 367 12.87 28.47 18.36
CA ALA A 367 12.55 29.13 17.09
C ALA A 367 11.70 30.39 17.32
N ALA A 368 12.01 31.50 16.64
CA ALA A 368 11.22 32.72 16.76
C ALA A 368 9.78 32.56 16.20
N SER A 369 9.53 31.51 15.39
CA SER A 369 8.21 31.15 14.88
C SER A 369 7.46 30.22 15.82
N GLY A 370 6.14 30.35 15.91
CA GLY A 370 5.26 29.43 16.66
C GLY A 370 5.02 28.09 15.98
N ALA A 371 5.70 27.78 14.87
CA ALA A 371 5.92 26.40 14.42
C ALA A 371 7.31 25.99 14.87
N GLU A 372 7.38 25.00 15.75
CA GLU A 372 8.59 24.66 16.50
C GLU A 372 9.48 23.68 15.74
N LEU A 373 8.92 22.96 14.76
CA LEU A 373 9.59 21.88 14.06
C LEU A 373 9.06 21.76 12.63
N VAL A 374 9.99 21.75 11.67
CA VAL A 374 9.71 21.64 10.23
C VAL A 374 10.61 20.58 9.62
N SER A 375 10.07 19.39 9.36
CA SER A 375 10.78 18.28 8.71
C SER A 375 10.10 17.95 7.38
N VAL A 376 10.37 18.74 6.34
CA VAL A 376 9.81 18.58 4.98
C VAL A 376 10.92 18.34 3.95
N ALA A 377 10.53 17.93 2.73
CA ALA A 377 11.45 17.81 1.60
C ALA A 377 12.24 19.11 1.38
N SER A 378 13.50 18.99 0.93
CA SER A 378 14.45 20.10 0.76
C SER A 378 13.85 21.30 0.03
N GLU A 379 13.17 21.02 -1.08
CA GLU A 379 12.55 22.00 -1.97
C GLU A 379 11.38 22.73 -1.30
N ALA A 380 10.64 22.05 -0.42
CA ALA A 380 9.49 22.61 0.28
C ALA A 380 9.87 23.39 1.55
N ARG A 381 11.07 23.18 2.11
CA ARG A 381 11.47 23.72 3.42
C ARG A 381 11.43 25.23 3.50
N GLN A 382 11.93 25.94 2.49
CA GLN A 382 11.89 27.40 2.52
C GLN A 382 10.45 27.94 2.43
N ALA A 383 9.59 27.29 1.63
CA ALA A 383 8.18 27.67 1.53
C ALA A 383 7.45 27.44 2.85
N ALA A 384 7.71 26.32 3.53
CA ALA A 384 7.22 26.01 4.87
C ALA A 384 7.66 27.06 5.90
N LEU A 385 8.96 27.34 6.00
CA LEU A 385 9.50 28.34 6.92
C LEU A 385 8.90 29.74 6.68
N ARG A 386 8.75 30.14 5.41
CA ARG A 386 8.06 31.40 5.06
C ARG A 386 6.60 31.39 5.48
N ARG A 387 5.88 30.28 5.26
CA ARG A 387 4.46 30.13 5.61
C ARG A 387 4.25 30.29 7.11
N TRP A 388 5.10 29.69 7.94
CA TRP A 388 4.90 29.64 9.38
C TRP A 388 5.62 30.71 10.19
N LYS A 389 6.43 31.56 9.54
CA LYS A 389 7.16 32.66 10.19
C LYS A 389 6.27 33.56 11.06
N THR A 390 5.01 33.76 10.67
CA THR A 390 4.05 34.64 11.36
C THR A 390 3.15 33.91 12.35
N VAL A 391 3.28 32.59 12.49
CA VAL A 391 2.48 31.82 13.44
C VAL A 391 2.92 32.15 14.86
N GLN A 392 1.96 32.48 15.72
CA GLN A 392 2.22 32.74 17.13
C GLN A 392 2.20 31.44 17.93
N ARG A 393 3.03 31.36 18.97
CA ARG A 393 2.97 30.28 19.96
C ARG A 393 1.62 30.29 20.67
N ARG A 394 1.18 29.12 21.14
CA ARG A 394 -0.06 28.99 21.90
C ARG A 394 0.14 28.03 23.06
N ASP A 395 -0.18 28.49 24.26
CA ASP A 395 -0.03 27.68 25.47
C ASP A 395 -0.81 26.37 25.37
N GLY A 396 -0.16 25.27 25.79
CA GLY A 396 -0.73 23.91 25.77
C GLY A 396 -0.79 23.25 24.39
N GLN A 397 -0.28 23.89 23.33
CA GLN A 397 -0.21 23.33 21.98
C GLN A 397 1.20 23.42 21.40
N PHE A 398 1.68 22.32 20.82
CA PHE A 398 2.93 22.25 20.09
C PHE A 398 2.66 22.02 18.61
N ARG A 399 3.13 22.93 17.76
CA ARG A 399 2.83 22.94 16.33
C ARG A 399 4.02 22.43 15.54
N VAL A 400 3.78 21.43 14.72
CA VAL A 400 4.82 20.73 13.97
C VAL A 400 4.38 20.52 12.53
N GLU A 401 5.26 20.80 11.57
CA GLU A 401 5.11 20.35 10.20
C GLU A 401 6.06 19.17 9.94
N LEU A 402 5.48 18.03 9.59
CA LEU A 402 6.21 16.82 9.20
C LEU A 402 5.93 16.51 7.72
N ALA A 403 6.86 15.81 7.08
CA ALA A 403 6.64 15.25 5.77
C ALA A 403 5.59 14.14 5.85
N VAL A 404 4.89 13.93 4.75
CA VAL A 404 3.95 12.81 4.59
C VAL A 404 4.44 12.00 3.41
N LEU A 405 4.72 10.71 3.64
CA LEU A 405 5.14 9.79 2.58
C LEU A 405 4.00 9.56 1.57
N ASP A 406 4.33 8.96 0.43
CA ASP A 406 3.34 8.66 -0.61
C ASP A 406 2.24 7.70 -0.17
N ASP A 407 2.51 6.89 0.85
CA ASP A 407 1.52 6.01 1.45
C ASP A 407 0.75 6.67 2.60
N GLY A 408 1.03 7.92 2.96
CA GLY A 408 0.31 8.66 4.01
C GLY A 408 0.94 8.63 5.41
N ARG A 409 2.04 7.90 5.64
CA ARG A 409 2.75 7.90 6.93
C ARG A 409 3.46 9.23 7.18
N LEU A 410 3.61 9.64 8.44
CA LEU A 410 4.43 10.79 8.82
C LEU A 410 5.90 10.44 8.72
N ALA A 411 6.70 11.37 8.22
CA ALA A 411 8.13 11.16 8.02
C ALA A 411 8.96 12.35 8.50
N ALA A 412 10.21 12.05 8.82
CA ALA A 412 11.27 13.02 9.01
C ALA A 412 12.32 12.89 7.91
N ARG A 413 12.98 14.00 7.66
CA ARG A 413 14.15 14.09 6.80
C ARG A 413 15.41 13.63 7.55
N HIS A 414 16.23 12.85 6.88
CA HIS A 414 17.53 12.39 7.37
C HIS A 414 18.69 13.12 6.70
N GLY A 415 19.92 12.92 7.21
CA GLY A 415 21.14 13.60 6.75
C GLY A 415 21.43 13.49 5.25
N ASP A 416 21.06 12.37 4.63
CA ASP A 416 21.18 12.15 3.18
C ASP A 416 20.05 12.80 2.35
N GLY A 417 19.14 13.50 3.02
CA GLY A 417 17.97 14.13 2.41
C GLY A 417 16.78 13.22 2.20
N GLY A 418 16.92 11.91 2.45
CA GLY A 418 15.83 10.95 2.38
C GLY A 418 14.75 11.21 3.43
N LEU A 419 13.52 10.84 3.10
CA LEU A 419 12.38 10.84 4.03
C LEU A 419 12.14 9.42 4.54
N LEU A 420 12.07 9.24 5.85
CA LEU A 420 11.69 7.98 6.47
C LEU A 420 10.53 8.19 7.44
N ALA A 421 9.66 7.19 7.51
CA ALA A 421 8.56 7.18 8.45
C ALA A 421 9.09 7.41 9.87
N LEU A 422 8.35 8.09 10.74
CA LEU A 422 8.74 8.27 12.13
C LEU A 422 8.17 7.15 13.00
N GLY A 423 9.01 6.58 13.86
CA GLY A 423 8.54 5.76 14.97
C GLY A 423 8.20 6.62 16.19
N PRO A 424 7.49 6.06 17.18
CA PRO A 424 7.02 6.79 18.34
C PRO A 424 8.15 7.37 19.21
N ARG A 425 9.22 6.60 19.46
CA ARG A 425 10.33 7.04 20.31
C ARG A 425 11.19 8.08 19.60
N GLU A 426 11.42 7.89 18.31
CA GLU A 426 12.15 8.86 17.49
C GLU A 426 11.34 10.16 17.34
N LEU A 427 10.03 10.10 17.09
CA LEU A 427 9.17 11.29 17.10
C LEU A 427 9.23 12.01 18.45
N GLN A 428 9.09 11.28 19.56
CA GLN A 428 9.16 11.89 20.90
C GLN A 428 10.51 12.58 21.14
N ALA A 429 11.62 11.94 20.78
CA ALA A 429 12.95 12.53 20.94
C ALA A 429 13.13 13.77 20.07
N LEU A 430 12.66 13.71 18.82
CA LEU A 430 12.70 14.80 17.87
C LEU A 430 11.84 15.99 18.36
N LEU A 431 10.64 15.73 18.90
CA LEU A 431 9.79 16.75 19.54
C LEU A 431 10.47 17.36 20.78
N ARG A 432 11.06 16.55 21.66
CA ARG A 432 11.75 17.04 22.87
C ARG A 432 12.96 17.91 22.53
N ARG A 433 13.76 17.54 21.52
CA ARG A 433 14.86 18.39 21.00
C ARG A 433 14.34 19.73 20.48
N ALA A 434 13.13 19.75 19.92
CA ALA A 434 12.45 20.97 19.49
C ALA A 434 11.72 21.72 20.63
N GLY A 435 11.93 21.33 21.90
CA GLY A 435 11.34 22.02 23.05
C GLY A 435 9.94 21.55 23.47
N TRP A 436 9.46 20.41 22.97
CA TRP A 436 8.19 19.83 23.41
C TRP A 436 8.29 19.28 24.83
N THR A 437 7.35 19.68 25.69
CA THR A 437 7.29 19.32 27.11
C THR A 437 5.97 18.63 27.49
N GLY A 438 5.29 17.99 26.53
CA GLY A 438 4.02 17.27 26.77
C GLY A 438 2.75 18.06 26.41
N GLN A 439 2.87 19.13 25.63
CA GLN A 439 1.71 19.82 25.04
C GLN A 439 0.99 18.95 24.01
N ASP A 440 -0.27 19.26 23.69
CA ASP A 440 -1.00 18.57 22.61
C ASP A 440 -0.41 18.96 21.24
N LEU A 441 -0.31 18.01 20.32
CA LEU A 441 0.32 18.20 19.02
C LEU A 441 -0.71 18.67 17.98
N ALA A 442 -0.37 19.72 17.22
CA ALA A 442 -1.11 20.11 16.02
C ALA A 442 -0.23 19.91 14.79
N LEU A 443 -0.57 18.93 13.96
CA LEU A 443 0.17 18.60 12.75
C LEU A 443 -0.20 19.57 11.63
N LEU A 444 0.76 20.38 11.20
CA LEU A 444 0.62 21.39 10.18
C LEU A 444 0.79 20.81 8.76
N ILE A 445 0.09 19.72 8.47
CA ILE A 445 0.21 18.94 7.23
C ILE A 445 -1.04 19.05 6.36
N SER A 446 -0.92 18.75 5.07
CA SER A 446 -2.05 18.58 4.15
C SER A 446 -1.98 17.19 3.55
N VAL A 447 -3.05 16.40 3.73
CA VAL A 447 -3.06 14.98 3.33
C VAL A 447 -4.20 14.74 2.34
N PRO A 448 -3.91 14.18 1.15
CA PRO A 448 -4.94 13.78 0.20
C PRO A 448 -5.94 12.79 0.83
N PRO A 449 -7.24 12.85 0.48
CA PRO A 449 -8.27 11.99 1.06
C PRO A 449 -7.92 10.50 1.01
N GLU A 450 -7.37 10.03 -0.10
CA GLU A 450 -6.99 8.64 -0.34
C GLU A 450 -5.84 8.15 0.57
N ARG A 451 -5.04 9.05 1.15
CA ARG A 451 -3.93 8.73 2.05
C ARG A 451 -4.32 8.85 3.53
N PHE A 452 -5.46 9.44 3.84
CA PHE A 452 -5.84 9.75 5.21
C PHE A 452 -6.09 8.51 6.08
N GLY A 453 -6.58 7.42 5.50
CA GLY A 453 -6.75 6.15 6.22
C GLY A 453 -5.40 5.63 6.78
N HIS A 454 -4.35 5.68 5.98
CA HIS A 454 -3.00 5.29 6.41
C HIS A 454 -2.37 6.30 7.38
N LEU A 455 -2.55 7.61 7.15
CA LEU A 455 -2.14 8.64 8.11
C LEU A 455 -2.77 8.38 9.47
N ARG A 456 -4.09 8.18 9.51
CA ARG A 456 -4.83 7.96 10.76
C ARG A 456 -4.30 6.72 11.48
N ALA A 457 -4.13 5.59 10.77
CA ALA A 457 -3.57 4.38 11.37
C ALA A 457 -2.16 4.60 11.95
N HIS A 458 -1.30 5.31 11.22
CA HIS A 458 0.05 5.65 11.67
C HIS A 458 0.04 6.59 12.88
N VAL A 459 -0.75 7.66 12.85
CA VAL A 459 -0.86 8.63 13.94
C VAL A 459 -1.49 8.01 15.19
N THR A 460 -2.46 7.09 15.03
CA THR A 460 -2.99 6.31 16.17
C THR A 460 -1.86 5.51 16.84
N ALA A 461 -1.06 4.77 16.05
CA ALA A 461 0.07 4.00 16.60
C ALA A 461 1.11 4.89 17.31
N LEU A 462 1.30 6.12 16.83
CA LEU A 462 2.16 7.12 17.50
C LEU A 462 1.52 7.66 18.78
N ALA A 463 0.22 8.00 18.75
CA ALA A 463 -0.52 8.54 19.88
C ALA A 463 -0.57 7.57 21.07
N ASP A 464 -0.58 6.26 20.81
CA ASP A 464 -0.54 5.25 21.89
C ASP A 464 0.75 5.32 22.73
N GLN A 465 1.85 5.88 22.20
CA GLN A 465 3.14 5.99 22.89
C GLN A 465 3.60 7.43 23.15
N VAL A 466 2.96 8.41 22.51
CA VAL A 466 3.22 9.84 22.73
C VAL A 466 2.13 10.37 23.66
N PRO A 467 2.46 10.79 24.90
CA PRO A 467 1.45 11.23 25.88
C PRO A 467 0.89 12.62 25.57
N ALA A 468 0.25 12.78 24.41
CA ALA A 468 -0.39 14.00 23.94
C ALA A 468 -1.52 13.68 22.96
N GLU A 469 -2.52 14.56 22.90
CA GLU A 469 -3.51 14.50 21.83
C GLU A 469 -2.88 14.96 20.52
N ILE A 470 -3.14 14.23 19.42
CA ILE A 470 -2.64 14.61 18.10
C ILE A 470 -3.80 15.11 17.25
N TRP A 471 -3.68 16.34 16.75
CA TRP A 471 -4.68 16.99 15.92
C TRP A 471 -4.19 17.08 14.48
N VAL A 472 -4.97 16.55 13.55
CA VAL A 472 -4.70 16.58 12.11
C VAL A 472 -5.83 17.30 11.37
N PRO A 473 -5.57 18.05 10.29
CA PRO A 473 -6.64 18.57 9.44
C PRO A 473 -7.47 17.43 8.83
N GLU A 474 -8.75 17.67 8.55
CA GLU A 474 -9.59 16.70 7.84
C GLU A 474 -9.03 16.34 6.45
N PRO A 475 -9.34 15.16 5.89
CA PRO A 475 -8.83 14.75 4.60
C PRO A 475 -9.09 15.78 3.49
N GLY A 476 -8.04 16.12 2.72
CA GLY A 476 -8.12 17.11 1.63
C GLY A 476 -8.11 18.58 2.08
N ALA A 477 -8.04 18.86 3.39
CA ALA A 477 -7.89 20.23 3.87
C ALA A 477 -6.49 20.79 3.58
N ARG A 478 -6.46 22.07 3.21
CA ARG A 478 -5.25 22.91 3.14
C ARG A 478 -5.15 23.75 4.39
N LEU A 479 -3.93 24.06 4.81
CA LEU A 479 -3.71 25.00 5.91
C LEU A 479 -3.33 26.38 5.39
N ALA A 480 -3.94 27.41 5.99
CA ALA A 480 -3.58 28.80 5.78
C ALA A 480 -3.22 29.46 7.11
N VAL A 481 -2.32 30.44 7.09
CA VAL A 481 -2.09 31.30 8.26
C VAL A 481 -2.99 32.51 8.16
N VAL A 482 -3.91 32.64 9.10
CA VAL A 482 -4.83 33.78 9.21
C VAL A 482 -4.62 34.37 10.60
N GLN A 483 -4.36 35.68 10.69
CA GLN A 483 -4.11 36.37 11.97
C GLN A 483 -3.03 35.69 12.85
N GLY A 484 -1.97 35.17 12.23
CA GLY A 484 -0.88 34.50 12.94
C GLY A 484 -1.25 33.14 13.54
N GLN A 485 -2.35 32.52 13.09
CA GLN A 485 -2.83 31.22 13.56
C GLN A 485 -3.09 30.30 12.36
N PRO A 486 -2.83 28.98 12.47
CA PRO A 486 -3.16 28.03 11.42
C PRO A 486 -4.67 27.78 11.37
N ARG A 487 -5.26 27.93 10.19
CA ARG A 487 -6.66 27.62 9.89
C ARG A 487 -6.72 26.50 8.85
N SER A 488 -7.44 25.45 9.18
CA SER A 488 -7.80 24.36 8.28
C SER A 488 -8.92 24.83 7.35
N LEU A 489 -8.69 24.76 6.05
CA LEU A 489 -9.61 25.18 5.00
C LEU A 489 -9.79 24.07 3.97
N ARG A 490 -10.99 23.91 3.44
CA ARG A 490 -11.23 23.06 2.26
C ARG A 490 -10.66 23.73 1.01
N THR A 491 -10.60 22.99 -0.08
CA THR A 491 -10.21 23.51 -1.40
C THR A 491 -11.04 24.73 -1.81
N ALA A 492 -12.33 24.78 -1.43
CA ALA A 492 -13.22 25.92 -1.67
C ALA A 492 -12.92 27.17 -0.82
N GLY A 493 -11.97 27.10 0.12
CA GLY A 493 -11.69 28.17 1.09
C GLY A 493 -12.64 28.20 2.29
N GLU A 494 -13.63 27.31 2.33
CA GLU A 494 -14.47 27.08 3.49
C GLU A 494 -13.67 26.52 4.67
N PRO A 495 -14.09 26.77 5.91
CA PRO A 495 -13.46 26.17 7.09
C PRO A 495 -13.59 24.65 7.10
N ALA A 496 -12.48 23.96 7.34
CA ALA A 496 -12.37 22.51 7.45
C ALA A 496 -12.14 22.08 8.89
N ARG A 497 -12.59 20.89 9.30
CA ARG A 497 -12.41 20.44 10.68
C ARG A 497 -10.94 20.07 10.96
N TRP A 498 -10.59 20.13 12.24
CA TRP A 498 -9.43 19.44 12.81
C TRP A 498 -9.94 18.14 13.44
N CYS A 499 -9.39 17.02 13.01
CA CYS A 499 -9.66 15.69 13.54
C CYS A 499 -8.72 15.41 14.72
N ARG A 500 -9.32 15.01 15.85
CA ARG A 500 -8.60 14.53 17.03
C ARG A 500 -8.25 13.06 16.85
N ILE A 501 -6.99 12.71 17.08
CA ILE A 501 -6.51 11.34 17.22
C ILE A 501 -5.97 11.23 18.63
N ALA A 502 -6.70 10.49 19.46
CA ALA A 502 -6.35 10.24 20.85
C ALA A 502 -5.77 8.82 20.99
N PRO A 503 -4.92 8.58 22.00
CA PRO A 503 -4.52 7.24 22.38
C PRO A 503 -5.76 6.37 22.59
N ALA A 504 -5.73 5.10 22.18
CA ALA A 504 -6.80 4.18 22.50
C ALA A 504 -6.88 4.05 24.03
N ALA A 505 -7.91 4.63 24.66
CA ALA A 505 -8.14 4.40 26.07
C ALA A 505 -8.33 2.89 26.28
N PRO A 506 -7.57 2.24 27.19
CA PRO A 506 -7.68 0.80 27.39
C PRO A 506 -9.14 0.41 27.70
N GLY A 507 -9.79 -0.31 26.77
CA GLY A 507 -11.18 -0.76 26.91
C GLY A 507 -12.27 0.15 26.32
N ALA A 508 -11.94 1.28 25.69
CA ALA A 508 -12.94 2.11 25.01
C ALA A 508 -13.18 1.63 23.57
N THR A 509 -14.30 0.96 23.33
CA THR A 509 -14.77 0.58 21.99
C THR A 509 -15.51 1.69 21.25
N ASP A 510 -15.91 2.77 21.96
CA ASP A 510 -16.64 3.90 21.39
C ASP A 510 -15.79 5.18 21.35
N LEU A 511 -15.67 5.74 20.14
CA LEU A 511 -14.87 6.92 19.79
C LEU A 511 -15.52 8.26 20.19
N VAL A 512 -16.54 8.29 21.06
CA VAL A 512 -17.33 9.50 21.29
C VAL A 512 -17.25 9.98 22.74
N THR A 513 -16.75 11.21 22.89
CA THR A 513 -16.77 12.10 24.08
C THR A 513 -15.84 11.78 25.25
N VAL A 514 -14.53 11.84 25.02
CA VAL A 514 -13.58 12.28 26.06
C VAL A 514 -13.31 13.77 25.87
N SER A 515 -13.50 14.58 26.92
CA SER A 515 -13.27 16.03 26.93
C SER A 515 -11.80 16.36 26.63
N GLY A 516 -11.50 16.72 25.39
CA GLY A 516 -10.17 17.22 25.01
C GLY A 516 -9.96 18.67 25.44
N ARG A 517 -8.70 19.07 25.68
CA ARG A 517 -8.32 20.48 25.95
C ARG A 517 -8.59 21.39 24.75
N TRP A 518 -8.74 20.81 23.57
CA TRP A 518 -8.94 21.50 22.31
C TRP A 518 -10.22 21.03 21.61
N ARG A 519 -10.76 21.89 20.75
CA ARG A 519 -11.85 21.56 19.83
C ARG A 519 -11.64 22.26 18.50
N SER A 520 -12.15 21.64 17.44
CA SER A 520 -12.24 22.30 16.14
C SER A 520 -13.44 23.26 16.12
N HIS A 521 -13.22 24.51 15.73
CA HIS A 521 -14.28 25.49 15.54
C HIS A 521 -13.93 26.39 14.36
N ASP A 522 -14.77 26.40 13.32
CA ASP A 522 -14.62 27.30 12.17
C ASP A 522 -13.22 27.25 11.50
N GLY A 523 -12.66 26.04 11.33
CA GLY A 523 -11.31 25.89 10.76
C GLY A 523 -10.19 26.07 11.76
N TRP A 524 -10.48 26.54 12.97
CA TRP A 524 -9.51 26.78 14.01
C TRP A 524 -9.44 25.63 15.00
N LEU A 525 -8.27 25.47 15.60
CA LEU A 525 -8.09 24.66 16.79
C LEU A 525 -8.08 25.60 18.00
N VAL A 526 -9.19 25.61 18.74
CA VAL A 526 -9.41 26.51 19.88
C VAL A 526 -9.48 25.71 21.18
N PRO A 527 -9.10 26.28 22.34
CA PRO A 527 -9.30 25.65 23.63
C PRO A 527 -10.77 25.28 23.78
N ALA A 528 -11.04 24.05 24.20
CA ALA A 528 -12.35 23.73 24.72
C ALA A 528 -12.56 24.64 25.94
N PRO A 529 -13.69 25.36 26.06
CA PRO A 529 -14.02 26.03 27.30
C PRO A 529 -13.90 24.97 28.37
N ALA A 530 -13.19 25.28 29.46
CA ALA A 530 -13.20 24.43 30.63
C ALA A 530 -14.68 24.12 30.88
N SER A 531 -15.09 22.86 30.71
CA SER A 531 -16.42 22.46 31.11
C SER A 531 -16.44 22.71 32.61
N ALA A 532 -16.86 23.92 33.00
CA ALA A 532 -17.57 24.09 34.24
C ALA A 532 -18.57 22.95 34.23
N LEU A 533 -18.51 22.08 35.24
CA LEU A 533 -19.57 21.13 35.52
C LEU A 533 -20.85 21.95 35.69
N VAL A 534 -21.46 22.33 34.57
CA VAL A 534 -22.76 22.99 34.56
C VAL A 534 -23.72 21.83 34.80
N PRO A 535 -24.40 21.79 35.96
CA PRO A 535 -25.43 20.79 36.20
C PRO A 535 -26.39 20.83 35.02
N ALA A 536 -26.73 19.64 34.51
CA ALA A 536 -27.50 19.46 33.28
C ALA A 536 -28.63 20.49 33.18
N PRO A 537 -28.61 21.40 32.18
CA PRO A 537 -29.69 22.35 32.02
C PRO A 537 -30.96 21.58 31.65
N THR A 538 -32.01 21.79 32.44
CA THR A 538 -33.37 21.39 32.09
C THR A 538 -33.69 21.98 30.71
N PRO A 539 -34.18 21.19 29.73
CA PRO A 539 -34.31 21.66 28.36
C PRO A 539 -35.44 22.69 28.26
N ALA A 540 -35.09 23.97 28.26
CA ALA A 540 -35.97 25.04 27.84
C ALA A 540 -35.82 25.23 26.33
N GLY A 541 -36.97 25.18 25.65
CA GLY A 541 -37.11 25.18 24.19
C GLY A 541 -36.29 26.24 23.49
N ARG A 542 -35.48 25.79 22.52
CA ARG A 542 -34.89 26.65 21.51
C ARG A 542 -35.37 26.13 20.15
N ASP A 543 -36.29 26.89 19.57
CA ASP A 543 -36.64 26.80 18.16
C ASP A 543 -35.38 27.00 17.32
N ARG A 544 -34.85 25.90 16.80
CA ARG A 544 -33.94 25.89 15.65
C ARG A 544 -34.70 25.30 14.47
N THR A 545 -35.39 26.17 13.74
CA THR A 545 -35.92 25.89 12.41
C THR A 545 -34.77 25.97 11.39
N ALA A 546 -33.84 25.03 11.46
CA ALA A 546 -33.05 24.61 10.33
C ALA A 546 -33.24 23.10 10.27
N THR A 547 -34.19 22.65 9.45
CA THR A 547 -34.43 21.24 9.15
C THR A 547 -33.10 20.63 8.70
N ASP A 548 -32.47 19.85 9.58
CA ASP A 548 -31.41 18.95 9.17
C ASP A 548 -31.95 18.11 8.00
N PRO A 549 -31.22 18.00 6.89
CA PRO A 549 -31.64 17.15 5.80
C PRO A 549 -31.82 15.73 6.36
N PRO A 550 -32.88 15.01 5.97
CA PRO A 550 -33.15 13.68 6.51
C PRO A 550 -31.93 12.78 6.31
N VAL A 551 -31.55 12.07 7.37
CA VAL A 551 -30.61 10.95 7.28
C VAL A 551 -31.27 9.95 6.34
N GLY A 552 -30.81 9.93 5.08
CA GLY A 552 -31.39 9.09 4.04
C GLY A 552 -30.72 7.73 4.06
N ASP A 553 -31.52 6.67 4.08
CA ASP A 553 -31.02 5.32 3.82
C ASP A 553 -30.29 5.28 2.47
N LEU A 554 -29.23 4.48 2.40
CA LEU A 554 -28.59 4.17 1.13
C LEU A 554 -29.64 3.56 0.19
N PRO A 555 -29.64 3.94 -1.10
CA PRO A 555 -30.54 3.32 -2.07
C PRO A 555 -30.27 1.81 -2.16
N PRO A 556 -31.29 1.02 -2.52
CA PRO A 556 -31.13 -0.42 -2.68
C PRO A 556 -30.08 -0.75 -3.73
N ALA A 557 -29.53 -1.97 -3.65
CA ALA A 557 -28.62 -2.50 -4.66
C ALA A 557 -29.24 -2.39 -6.06
N GLY A 558 -28.41 -2.03 -7.04
CA GLY A 558 -28.81 -1.92 -8.44
C GLY A 558 -29.24 -3.28 -9.00
N GLN A 559 -30.26 -3.29 -9.86
CA GLN A 559 -30.68 -4.51 -10.54
C GLN A 559 -29.63 -4.91 -11.58
N ARG A 560 -29.27 -6.21 -11.62
CA ARG A 560 -28.30 -6.73 -12.58
C ARG A 560 -28.85 -6.62 -14.01
N PRO A 561 -28.17 -5.90 -14.94
CA PRO A 561 -28.61 -5.83 -16.33
C PRO A 561 -28.29 -7.13 -17.08
N SER A 562 -29.05 -7.38 -18.12
CA SER A 562 -28.77 -8.34 -19.18
C SER A 562 -27.57 -7.85 -20.00
N MET A 563 -26.78 -8.80 -20.48
CA MET A 563 -25.52 -8.51 -21.15
C MET A 563 -25.58 -8.99 -22.61
N VAL A 564 -25.19 -8.14 -23.55
CA VAL A 564 -25.17 -8.40 -24.99
C VAL A 564 -23.82 -8.01 -25.60
N PRO A 565 -23.33 -8.67 -26.67
CA PRO A 565 -22.11 -8.22 -27.34
C PRO A 565 -22.25 -6.80 -27.89
N ALA A 566 -21.20 -5.98 -27.78
CA ALA A 566 -21.20 -4.64 -28.37
C ALA A 566 -21.48 -4.68 -29.89
N ALA A 567 -22.27 -3.70 -30.35
CA ALA A 567 -22.60 -3.55 -31.76
C ALA A 567 -21.33 -3.34 -32.61
N ARG A 568 -21.30 -3.94 -33.80
CA ARG A 568 -20.22 -3.70 -34.77
C ARG A 568 -20.20 -2.22 -35.16
N GLY A 569 -19.00 -1.63 -35.24
CA GLY A 569 -18.84 -0.21 -35.57
C GLY A 569 -19.18 0.75 -34.42
N SER A 570 -19.31 0.25 -33.19
CA SER A 570 -19.36 1.12 -32.02
C SER A 570 -18.09 1.96 -31.92
N ARG A 571 -18.21 3.18 -31.38
CA ARG A 571 -17.06 4.05 -31.09
C ARG A 571 -16.06 3.27 -30.22
N GLY A 572 -14.77 3.40 -30.50
CA GLY A 572 -13.73 2.71 -29.72
C GLY A 572 -13.80 3.06 -28.24
N HIS A 573 -13.75 2.06 -27.37
CA HIS A 573 -13.85 2.22 -25.90
C HIS A 573 -12.61 2.89 -25.27
N GLY A 574 -11.47 2.96 -25.97
CA GLY A 574 -10.23 3.62 -25.52
C GLY A 574 -9.28 2.74 -24.70
N VAL A 575 -9.79 1.68 -24.08
CA VAL A 575 -9.02 0.73 -23.26
C VAL A 575 -8.38 -0.37 -24.14
N THR A 576 -7.06 -0.44 -24.24
CA THR A 576 -6.38 -1.32 -25.24
C THR A 576 -6.50 -2.82 -25.01
N TRP A 577 -6.70 -3.23 -23.77
CA TRP A 577 -6.72 -4.63 -23.38
C TRP A 577 -8.15 -5.21 -23.39
N LEU A 578 -9.17 -4.37 -23.54
CA LEU A 578 -10.53 -4.84 -23.77
C LEU A 578 -10.64 -5.42 -25.19
N PRO A 579 -11.41 -6.52 -25.38
CA PRO A 579 -11.77 -7.00 -26.70
C PRO A 579 -12.47 -5.91 -27.50
N GLU A 580 -12.32 -5.91 -28.83
CA GLU A 580 -12.97 -4.93 -29.72
C GLU A 580 -14.52 -4.94 -29.59
N ARG A 581 -15.09 -6.10 -29.26
CA ARG A 581 -16.53 -6.30 -29.04
C ARG A 581 -16.79 -6.92 -27.67
N PRO A 582 -16.61 -6.16 -26.58
CA PRO A 582 -16.84 -6.70 -25.25
C PRO A 582 -18.35 -6.89 -25.00
N THR A 583 -18.71 -7.66 -23.98
CA THR A 583 -20.10 -7.84 -23.58
C THR A 583 -20.55 -6.66 -22.72
N VAL A 584 -21.60 -5.96 -23.15
CA VAL A 584 -22.10 -4.72 -22.57
C VAL A 584 -23.54 -4.82 -22.08
N ASN A 585 -23.99 -3.89 -21.23
CA ASN A 585 -25.37 -3.87 -20.72
C ASN A 585 -26.39 -3.59 -21.85
N ALA A 586 -27.50 -4.34 -21.89
CA ALA A 586 -28.55 -4.15 -22.90
C ALA A 586 -29.61 -3.11 -22.49
N GLU A 587 -29.84 -2.98 -21.19
CA GLU A 587 -30.79 -2.07 -20.55
C GLU A 587 -30.07 -1.03 -19.68
N PRO A 588 -30.73 0.12 -19.40
CA PRO A 588 -30.21 1.06 -18.43
C PRO A 588 -30.21 0.46 -17.03
N PHE A 589 -29.21 0.81 -16.23
CA PHE A 589 -29.11 0.39 -14.83
C PHE A 589 -28.29 1.38 -14.01
N GLU A 590 -28.20 1.13 -12.71
CA GLU A 590 -27.49 2.00 -11.77
C GLU A 590 -26.25 1.33 -11.23
N LEU A 591 -25.19 2.12 -11.09
CA LEU A 591 -23.91 1.70 -10.50
C LEU A 591 -23.46 2.67 -9.43
N TYR A 592 -22.70 2.13 -8.49
CA TYR A 592 -22.09 2.90 -7.42
C TYR A 592 -20.57 2.91 -7.58
N VAL A 593 -19.94 4.07 -7.42
CA VAL A 593 -18.48 4.23 -7.55
C VAL A 593 -17.94 4.92 -6.30
N PRO A 594 -16.96 4.32 -5.59
CA PRO A 594 -16.29 4.99 -4.48
C PRO A 594 -15.31 6.03 -5.01
N VAL A 595 -15.34 7.24 -4.45
CA VAL A 595 -14.51 8.38 -4.87
C VAL A 595 -13.97 9.16 -3.68
N GLY A 596 -12.82 9.79 -3.86
CA GLY A 596 -12.16 10.59 -2.80
C GLY A 596 -12.62 12.04 -2.71
N LEU A 597 -13.51 12.50 -3.60
CA LEU A 597 -13.95 13.90 -3.68
C LEU A 597 -15.47 14.03 -3.62
N PRO A 598 -16.01 15.18 -3.17
CA PRO A 598 -17.46 15.43 -3.20
C PRO A 598 -18.05 15.32 -4.62
N ALA A 599 -19.29 14.85 -4.73
CA ALA A 599 -19.93 14.58 -6.02
C ALA A 599 -20.07 15.85 -6.89
N ALA A 600 -20.35 17.00 -6.27
CA ALA A 600 -20.37 18.29 -6.96
C ALA A 600 -19.02 18.64 -7.61
N ARG A 601 -17.90 18.28 -6.97
CA ARG A 601 -16.55 18.46 -7.54
C ARG A 601 -16.28 17.50 -8.68
N ILE A 602 -16.75 16.25 -8.57
CA ILE A 602 -16.64 15.28 -9.68
C ILE A 602 -17.44 15.74 -10.90
N ALA A 603 -18.65 16.26 -10.69
CA ALA A 603 -19.48 16.79 -11.77
C ALA A 603 -18.82 17.99 -12.48
N ALA A 604 -18.15 18.87 -11.72
CA ALA A 604 -17.49 20.05 -12.27
C ALA A 604 -16.12 19.76 -12.91
N ASP A 605 -15.25 19.04 -12.19
CA ASP A 605 -13.83 18.90 -12.52
C ASP A 605 -13.48 17.57 -13.20
N GLY A 606 -14.41 16.60 -13.18
CA GLY A 606 -14.19 15.22 -13.58
C GLY A 606 -13.62 14.33 -12.47
N LEU A 607 -13.79 13.02 -12.64
CA LEU A 607 -13.28 11.99 -11.74
C LEU A 607 -11.76 11.87 -11.84
N PRO A 608 -10.99 12.15 -10.76
CA PRO A 608 -9.55 11.94 -10.76
C PRO A 608 -9.23 10.45 -10.87
N THR A 609 -8.62 10.05 -11.97
CA THR A 609 -8.13 8.67 -12.18
C THR A 609 -7.02 8.67 -13.22
N ALA A 610 -6.08 7.73 -13.10
CA ALA A 610 -5.07 7.53 -14.14
C ALA A 610 -5.54 6.56 -15.24
N GLU A 611 -6.58 5.79 -14.98
CA GLU A 611 -7.07 4.78 -15.91
C GLU A 611 -8.04 5.41 -16.91
N LEU A 612 -8.05 4.93 -18.17
CA LEU A 612 -9.07 5.29 -19.16
C LEU A 612 -10.40 4.54 -18.96
N PHE A 613 -10.72 4.20 -17.72
CA PHE A 613 -11.97 3.55 -17.32
C PHE A 613 -12.27 3.80 -15.83
N VAL A 614 -13.50 3.48 -15.43
CA VAL A 614 -13.96 3.48 -14.04
C VAL A 614 -14.56 2.11 -13.72
N VAL A 615 -14.42 1.63 -12.50
CA VAL A 615 -15.10 0.42 -12.04
C VAL A 615 -16.19 0.80 -11.05
N GLY A 616 -17.42 0.40 -11.33
CA GLY A 616 -18.56 0.54 -10.43
C GLY A 616 -19.06 -0.82 -9.94
N GLN A 617 -19.78 -0.81 -8.82
CA GLN A 617 -20.43 -1.98 -8.22
C GLN A 617 -21.94 -1.77 -8.13
N LEU A 618 -22.73 -2.85 -8.23
CA LEU A 618 -24.19 -2.77 -8.02
C LEU A 618 -24.59 -2.57 -6.55
N ASP A 619 -23.76 -3.04 -5.63
CA ASP A 619 -24.07 -3.07 -4.19
C ASP A 619 -23.31 -1.95 -3.43
N PRO A 620 -24.02 -0.90 -2.96
CA PRO A 620 -23.40 0.19 -2.22
C PRO A 620 -22.96 -0.22 -0.81
N ASP A 621 -23.56 -1.22 -0.18
CA ASP A 621 -23.14 -1.69 1.15
C ASP A 621 -21.79 -2.40 1.10
N ARG A 622 -21.52 -3.10 -0.01
CA ARG A 622 -20.20 -3.67 -0.25
C ARG A 622 -19.14 -2.58 -0.41
N LEU A 623 -19.45 -1.49 -1.09
CA LEU A 623 -18.55 -0.34 -1.20
C LEU A 623 -18.28 0.28 0.16
N ARG A 624 -19.29 0.36 1.03
CA ARG A 624 -19.14 0.84 2.41
C ARG A 624 -18.13 0.03 3.22
N SER A 625 -18.15 -1.30 3.09
CA SER A 625 -17.23 -2.18 3.80
C SER A 625 -15.80 -2.17 3.22
N THR A 626 -15.68 -2.05 1.90
CA THR A 626 -14.39 -2.10 1.19
C THR A 626 -13.68 -0.74 1.13
N HIS A 627 -14.43 0.36 1.20
CA HIS A 627 -13.92 1.73 1.14
C HIS A 627 -14.51 2.61 2.26
N PRO A 628 -14.23 2.28 3.54
CA PRO A 628 -14.75 3.07 4.66
C PRO A 628 -14.22 4.51 4.60
N GLY A 629 -15.13 5.47 4.47
CA GLY A 629 -14.80 6.90 4.40
C GLY A 629 -14.77 7.50 2.99
N ALA A 630 -14.92 6.71 1.93
CA ALA A 630 -15.06 7.26 0.57
C ALA A 630 -16.43 7.92 0.36
N VAL A 631 -16.50 8.94 -0.48
CA VAL A 631 -17.78 9.40 -1.05
C VAL A 631 -18.24 8.36 -2.06
N VAL A 632 -19.55 8.08 -2.15
CA VAL A 632 -20.09 7.17 -3.16
C VAL A 632 -20.88 7.97 -4.18
N LEU A 633 -20.62 7.75 -5.47
CA LEU A 633 -21.42 8.30 -6.57
C LEU A 633 -22.42 7.25 -7.05
N ARG A 634 -23.65 7.67 -7.32
CA ARG A 634 -24.62 6.89 -8.10
C ARG A 634 -24.58 7.37 -9.53
N LEU A 635 -24.39 6.39 -10.42
CA LEU A 635 -24.27 6.58 -11.85
C LEU A 635 -25.46 5.91 -12.52
N SER A 636 -26.15 6.64 -13.39
CA SER A 636 -27.09 6.05 -14.34
C SER A 636 -26.32 5.69 -15.61
N VAL A 637 -26.40 4.43 -16.02
CA VAL A 637 -25.68 3.92 -17.19
C VAL A 637 -26.68 3.48 -18.25
N ALA A 638 -26.66 4.14 -19.40
CA ALA A 638 -27.49 3.79 -20.54
C ALA A 638 -26.99 2.51 -21.27
N PRO A 639 -27.80 1.89 -22.14
CA PRO A 639 -27.41 0.71 -22.90
C PRO A 639 -26.05 0.84 -23.63
N GLY A 640 -25.25 -0.21 -23.46
CA GLY A 640 -23.91 -0.31 -24.03
C GLY A 640 -22.88 0.66 -23.42
N GLY A 641 -23.11 1.14 -22.20
CA GLY A 641 -22.21 2.04 -21.47
C GLY A 641 -21.26 1.33 -20.48
N ALA A 642 -21.59 0.10 -20.07
CA ALA A 642 -20.82 -0.70 -19.14
C ALA A 642 -20.45 -2.06 -19.71
N VAL A 643 -19.28 -2.57 -19.32
CA VAL A 643 -18.75 -3.91 -19.63
C VAL A 643 -18.77 -4.75 -18.35
N ALA A 644 -19.25 -5.99 -18.41
CA ALA A 644 -19.13 -6.92 -17.29
C ALA A 644 -17.65 -7.22 -17.03
N THR A 645 -17.19 -7.16 -15.77
CA THR A 645 -15.80 -7.52 -15.46
C THR A 645 -15.56 -9.03 -15.46
N THR A 646 -16.62 -9.83 -15.34
CA THR A 646 -16.56 -11.29 -15.40
C THR A 646 -15.92 -11.76 -16.71
N GLY A 647 -14.81 -12.51 -16.60
CA GLY A 647 -14.06 -13.02 -17.75
C GLY A 647 -13.02 -12.05 -18.33
N LEU A 648 -12.88 -10.84 -17.80
CA LEU A 648 -11.82 -9.92 -18.23
C LEU A 648 -10.46 -10.20 -17.58
N ASP A 649 -10.41 -10.99 -16.49
CA ASP A 649 -9.17 -11.28 -15.74
C ASP A 649 -8.03 -11.80 -16.65
N ASP A 650 -8.36 -12.60 -17.68
CA ASP A 650 -7.38 -13.18 -18.59
C ASP A 650 -6.72 -12.15 -19.52
N THR A 651 -7.48 -11.14 -19.92
CA THR A 651 -7.02 -10.09 -20.87
C THR A 651 -6.52 -8.84 -20.16
N ALA A 652 -7.01 -8.58 -18.95
CA ALA A 652 -6.62 -7.43 -18.16
C ALA A 652 -5.16 -7.55 -17.72
N PRO A 653 -4.38 -6.45 -17.81
CA PRO A 653 -3.06 -6.34 -17.21
C PRO A 653 -3.08 -6.71 -15.73
N ALA A 654 -2.01 -7.34 -15.23
CA ALA A 654 -1.95 -7.84 -13.85
C ALA A 654 -2.19 -6.76 -12.79
N ASP A 655 -1.74 -5.54 -13.08
CA ASP A 655 -1.95 -4.34 -12.29
C ASP A 655 -3.38 -3.80 -12.34
N VAL A 656 -4.21 -4.20 -13.30
CA VAL A 656 -5.64 -3.82 -13.38
C VAL A 656 -6.55 -4.89 -12.79
N ARG A 657 -6.14 -6.16 -12.78
CA ARG A 657 -6.96 -7.29 -12.29
C ARG A 657 -7.56 -7.03 -10.92
N HIS A 658 -6.79 -6.48 -9.98
CA HIS A 658 -7.30 -6.18 -8.64
C HIS A 658 -8.43 -5.15 -8.61
N LEU A 659 -8.51 -4.24 -9.59
CA LEU A 659 -9.57 -3.22 -9.69
C LEU A 659 -10.88 -3.82 -10.20
N ILE A 660 -10.80 -4.84 -11.06
CA ILE A 660 -11.97 -5.45 -11.72
C ILE A 660 -12.48 -6.72 -11.02
N ARG A 661 -11.72 -7.21 -10.02
CA ARG A 661 -12.08 -8.35 -9.16
C ARG A 661 -13.15 -7.95 -8.15
N GLY A 662 -14.39 -7.99 -8.60
CA GLY A 662 -15.54 -7.90 -7.72
C GLY A 662 -16.73 -8.59 -8.35
N VAL A 663 -17.46 -9.36 -7.53
CA VAL A 663 -18.81 -9.82 -7.92
C VAL A 663 -19.67 -8.58 -8.17
N ASP A 664 -20.46 -8.61 -9.24
CA ASP A 664 -21.34 -7.49 -9.63
C ASP A 664 -20.58 -6.17 -9.88
N SER A 665 -19.36 -6.28 -10.39
CA SER A 665 -18.56 -5.14 -10.85
C SER A 665 -18.65 -4.96 -12.36
N TYR A 666 -18.64 -3.68 -12.76
CA TYR A 666 -18.80 -3.26 -14.14
C TYR A 666 -17.76 -2.19 -14.47
N LEU A 667 -17.13 -2.34 -15.62
CA LEU A 667 -16.15 -1.40 -16.15
C LEU A 667 -16.85 -0.40 -17.07
N LEU A 668 -16.59 0.89 -16.87
CA LEU A 668 -17.11 2.02 -17.64
C LEU A 668 -15.97 2.61 -18.48
N PRO A 669 -15.81 2.25 -19.77
CA PRO A 669 -14.69 2.71 -20.58
C PRO A 669 -14.83 4.20 -20.93
N ALA A 670 -13.71 4.92 -20.96
CA ALA A 670 -13.66 6.35 -21.29
C ALA A 670 -14.42 6.70 -22.57
N GLY A 671 -14.29 5.87 -23.61
CA GLY A 671 -14.93 6.09 -24.91
C GLY A 671 -16.45 6.06 -24.90
N TRP A 672 -17.07 5.55 -23.83
CA TRP A 672 -18.53 5.38 -23.69
C TRP A 672 -19.11 6.14 -22.48
N LEU A 673 -18.32 7.00 -21.82
CA LEU A 673 -18.80 7.75 -20.65
C LEU A 673 -19.82 8.84 -20.99
N ASP A 674 -20.02 9.15 -22.26
CA ASP A 674 -21.17 9.93 -22.74
C ASP A 674 -22.52 9.25 -22.45
N ARG A 675 -22.50 7.94 -22.16
CA ARG A 675 -23.66 7.12 -21.74
C ARG A 675 -23.80 6.97 -20.23
N VAL A 676 -22.93 7.63 -19.46
CA VAL A 676 -22.87 7.52 -18.00
C VAL A 676 -23.15 8.90 -17.41
N GLN A 677 -24.16 8.98 -16.56
CA GLN A 677 -24.55 10.23 -15.90
C GLN A 677 -24.38 10.10 -14.38
N VAL A 678 -23.75 11.10 -13.75
CA VAL A 678 -23.74 11.23 -12.30
C VAL A 678 -25.10 11.80 -11.88
N THR A 679 -25.83 11.07 -11.05
CA THR A 679 -27.18 11.47 -10.59
C THR A 679 -27.19 11.92 -9.13
N GLN A 680 -26.34 11.32 -8.29
CA GLN A 680 -26.33 11.60 -6.86
C GLN A 680 -25.00 11.21 -6.21
N GLY A 681 -24.71 11.74 -5.02
CA GLY A 681 -23.60 11.27 -4.20
C GLY A 681 -23.95 11.18 -2.71
N TRP A 682 -23.21 10.38 -1.96
CA TRP A 682 -23.36 10.24 -0.50
C TRP A 682 -22.00 10.43 0.17
N THR A 683 -22.01 11.12 1.30
CA THR A 683 -20.83 11.31 2.16
C THR A 683 -21.01 10.49 3.43
N PRO A 684 -19.99 9.74 3.88
CA PRO A 684 -20.05 9.06 5.16
C PRO A 684 -20.02 10.09 6.29
N THR A 685 -20.98 10.02 7.21
CA THR A 685 -21.06 10.89 8.41
C THR A 685 -20.60 10.18 9.67
N GLY A 686 -20.53 8.85 9.65
CA GLY A 686 -20.10 8.00 10.75
C GLY A 686 -20.00 6.53 10.34
N PRO A 687 -19.69 5.62 11.29
CA PRO A 687 -19.71 4.18 11.03
C PRO A 687 -21.10 3.71 10.58
N GLY A 688 -21.25 3.43 9.29
CA GLY A 688 -22.51 2.96 8.71
C GLY A 688 -23.53 4.03 8.39
N GLU A 689 -23.30 5.29 8.76
CA GLU A 689 -24.17 6.42 8.45
C GLU A 689 -23.68 7.17 7.21
N TRP A 690 -24.62 7.46 6.31
CA TRP A 690 -24.37 8.21 5.09
C TRP A 690 -25.37 9.34 4.96
N GLN A 691 -24.88 10.46 4.46
CA GLN A 691 -25.71 11.62 4.16
C GLN A 691 -25.69 11.84 2.65
N ALA A 692 -26.89 11.80 2.06
CA ALA A 692 -27.07 12.19 0.66
C ALA A 692 -26.62 13.65 0.46
N GLN A 693 -25.79 13.88 -0.54
CA GLN A 693 -25.48 15.22 -1.03
C GLN A 693 -26.69 15.76 -1.80
N SER A 694 -26.79 17.08 -1.93
CA SER A 694 -27.83 17.72 -2.75
C SER A 694 -27.90 17.06 -4.13
N GLU A 695 -29.12 16.79 -4.59
CA GLU A 695 -29.37 16.16 -5.89
C GLU A 695 -28.65 16.94 -7.00
N LEU A 696 -27.89 16.20 -7.81
CA LEU A 696 -27.13 16.78 -8.91
C LEU A 696 -27.98 16.68 -10.17
N ALA A 697 -28.01 17.76 -10.96
CA ALA A 697 -28.53 17.65 -12.32
C ALA A 697 -27.74 16.56 -13.07
N PRO A 698 -28.41 15.61 -13.76
CA PRO A 698 -27.72 14.52 -14.45
C PRO A 698 -26.64 15.07 -15.39
N THR A 699 -25.39 14.77 -15.09
CA THR A 699 -24.22 15.32 -15.80
C THR A 699 -23.37 14.17 -16.33
N PRO A 700 -22.90 14.20 -17.59
CA PRO A 700 -22.01 13.18 -18.11
C PRO A 700 -20.77 12.99 -17.23
N LEU A 701 -20.37 11.74 -16.98
CA LEU A 701 -19.17 11.45 -16.23
C LEU A 701 -17.93 11.82 -17.06
N LEU A 702 -17.11 12.73 -16.52
CA LEU A 702 -15.81 13.09 -17.09
C LEU A 702 -14.69 12.41 -16.31
N LEU A 703 -13.57 12.10 -16.97
CA LEU A 703 -12.34 11.66 -16.31
C LEU A 703 -11.32 12.80 -16.33
N ARG A 704 -10.58 12.95 -15.23
CA ARG A 704 -9.42 13.81 -15.13
C ARG A 704 -8.20 12.96 -14.86
N CYS A 705 -7.31 12.88 -15.85
CA CYS A 705 -6.09 12.08 -15.74
C CYS A 705 -5.20 12.61 -14.60
N THR A 706 -4.93 11.80 -13.59
CA THR A 706 -4.03 12.12 -12.46
C THR A 706 -3.50 10.85 -11.82
N GLY A 707 -2.30 10.90 -11.23
CA GLY A 707 -1.76 9.78 -10.46
C GLY A 707 -1.35 8.57 -11.31
N ALA A 708 -0.94 8.78 -12.56
CA ALA A 708 -0.47 7.70 -13.41
C ALA A 708 0.78 7.03 -12.83
N ARG A 709 0.90 5.71 -13.03
CA ARG A 709 1.99 4.87 -12.51
C ARG A 709 3.36 5.31 -13.02
N HIS A 710 3.40 6.03 -14.14
CA HIS A 710 4.63 6.59 -14.65
C HIS A 710 5.08 7.88 -13.95
N GLY A 711 4.23 8.49 -13.13
CA GLY A 711 4.57 9.66 -12.33
C GLY A 711 4.49 11.00 -13.07
N VAL A 712 3.91 11.02 -14.28
CA VAL A 712 3.63 12.28 -14.99
C VAL A 712 2.15 12.58 -14.79
N ASP A 713 1.87 13.65 -14.06
CA ASP A 713 0.55 14.15 -13.77
C ASP A 713 -0.16 14.64 -15.03
N GLY A 714 -1.48 14.49 -15.07
CA GLY A 714 -2.30 14.85 -16.23
C GLY A 714 -2.28 13.86 -17.39
N LEU A 715 -1.54 12.76 -17.32
CA LEU A 715 -1.47 11.70 -18.34
C LEU A 715 -2.17 10.42 -17.84
N PRO A 716 -2.79 9.62 -18.73
CA PRO A 716 -3.34 8.31 -18.37
C PRO A 716 -2.26 7.22 -18.34
N ASN A 717 -2.56 6.06 -17.76
CA ASN A 717 -1.67 4.89 -17.79
C ASN A 717 -1.54 4.27 -19.19
N GLU A 718 -2.60 4.34 -20.00
CA GLU A 718 -2.68 3.84 -21.38
C GLU A 718 -1.99 4.73 -22.44
N VAL A 719 -0.87 5.35 -22.07
CA VAL A 719 0.00 6.08 -23.00
C VAL A 719 0.71 5.12 -23.97
N VAL A 720 0.98 5.60 -25.18
CA VAL A 720 1.87 4.94 -26.13
C VAL A 720 3.30 5.10 -25.63
N ARG A 721 3.99 3.97 -25.46
CA ARG A 721 5.36 3.96 -24.93
C ARG A 721 6.38 4.06 -26.06
N TRP A 722 7.48 4.76 -25.79
CA TRP A 722 8.60 4.92 -26.70
C TRP A 722 9.91 4.46 -26.04
N PRO A 723 10.84 3.85 -26.81
CA PRO A 723 10.65 3.34 -28.18
C PRO A 723 9.68 2.15 -28.22
N ALA A 724 8.93 2.00 -29.31
CA ALA A 724 8.00 0.87 -29.52
C ALA A 724 8.70 -0.44 -29.94
N GLY A 725 9.98 -0.38 -30.35
CA GLY A 725 10.79 -1.52 -30.79
C GLY A 725 11.61 -2.17 -29.68
N ARG A 726 12.31 -3.27 -29.99
CA ARG A 726 13.17 -4.00 -29.02
C ARG A 726 14.53 -3.35 -28.75
N ARG A 727 14.94 -2.36 -29.55
CA ARG A 727 16.24 -1.72 -29.42
C ARG A 727 16.08 -0.38 -28.71
N GLY A 728 16.97 -0.10 -27.77
CA GLY A 728 17.10 1.23 -27.20
C GLY A 728 17.38 2.26 -28.30
N SER A 729 16.93 3.49 -28.07
CA SER A 729 17.09 4.61 -29.00
C SER A 729 17.84 5.76 -28.34
N THR A 730 18.42 6.63 -29.15
CA THR A 730 19.08 7.84 -28.66
C THR A 730 18.10 8.99 -28.70
N ALA A 731 18.07 9.79 -27.63
CA ALA A 731 17.30 11.02 -27.56
C ALA A 731 18.12 12.12 -26.88
N TYR A 732 17.67 13.36 -27.04
CA TYR A 732 18.29 14.52 -26.40
C TYR A 732 17.34 15.15 -25.39
N ALA A 733 17.85 15.46 -24.21
CA ALA A 733 17.15 16.20 -23.17
C ALA A 733 17.83 17.56 -22.94
N LEU A 734 17.05 18.63 -22.92
CA LEU A 734 17.52 19.95 -22.53
C LEU A 734 17.21 20.18 -21.06
N LEU A 735 18.24 20.37 -20.24
CA LEU A 735 18.15 20.56 -18.80
C LEU A 735 18.60 21.98 -18.44
N PRO A 736 18.09 22.56 -17.32
CA PRO A 736 18.66 23.79 -16.78
C PRO A 736 20.15 23.58 -16.45
N ALA A 737 20.95 24.64 -16.54
CA ALA A 737 22.38 24.57 -16.21
C ALA A 737 22.63 24.13 -14.75
N THR A 738 21.71 24.48 -13.86
CA THR A 738 21.71 24.13 -12.43
C THR A 738 20.31 23.71 -11.99
N GLY A 739 20.22 22.64 -11.21
CA GLY A 739 18.97 22.16 -10.62
C GLY A 739 18.27 21.05 -11.42
N ALA A 740 17.22 20.50 -10.82
CA ALA A 740 16.31 19.56 -11.48
C ALA A 740 15.35 20.33 -12.43
N PRO A 741 14.78 19.67 -13.45
CA PRO A 741 13.68 20.25 -14.21
C PRO A 741 12.50 20.59 -13.29
N ASP A 742 11.84 21.73 -13.53
CA ASP A 742 10.68 22.19 -12.74
C ASP A 742 9.43 21.31 -12.92
N ASP A 743 9.38 20.55 -14.02
CA ASP A 743 8.27 19.69 -14.37
C ASP A 743 8.42 18.27 -13.81
N ASP A 744 7.29 17.57 -13.71
CA ASP A 744 7.16 16.16 -13.36
C ASP A 744 7.66 15.18 -14.45
N HIS A 745 8.49 15.67 -15.39
CA HIS A 745 9.04 14.91 -16.51
C HIS A 745 10.22 15.64 -17.16
N VAL A 746 10.99 14.90 -17.97
CA VAL A 746 11.99 15.48 -18.88
C VAL A 746 11.49 15.34 -20.32
N ALA A 747 11.36 16.45 -21.03
CA ALA A 747 11.05 16.44 -22.46
C ALA A 747 12.26 15.93 -23.27
N LEU A 748 12.01 15.03 -24.21
CA LEU A 748 13.02 14.47 -25.11
C LEU A 748 12.75 14.87 -26.56
N ARG A 749 13.83 14.95 -27.34
CA ARG A 749 13.81 15.18 -28.79
C ARG A 749 14.62 14.13 -29.54
N ASP A 750 14.22 13.85 -30.76
CA ASP A 750 14.95 12.94 -31.67
C ASP A 750 16.28 13.53 -32.16
N ALA A 751 16.31 14.84 -32.35
CA ALA A 751 17.43 15.61 -32.83
C ALA A 751 17.99 16.52 -31.74
N ARG A 752 19.26 16.90 -31.93
CA ARG A 752 19.91 17.90 -31.10
C ARG A 752 19.22 19.25 -31.33
N PRO A 753 18.64 19.90 -30.31
CA PRO A 753 18.04 21.22 -30.45
C PRO A 753 19.12 22.30 -30.63
N ASP A 754 18.73 23.46 -31.16
CA ASP A 754 19.56 24.67 -31.15
C ASP A 754 19.85 25.14 -29.72
N VAL A 755 20.91 25.92 -29.56
CA VAL A 755 21.32 26.45 -28.25
C VAL A 755 20.29 27.48 -27.79
N PRO A 756 19.67 27.33 -26.61
CA PRO A 756 18.77 28.34 -26.07
C PRO A 756 19.56 29.60 -25.68
N GLY A 757 18.90 30.76 -25.68
CA GLY A 757 19.51 32.02 -25.23
C GLY A 757 19.79 32.08 -23.71
N ALA A 758 19.40 31.07 -22.95
CA ALA A 758 19.64 30.95 -21.50
C ALA A 758 20.66 29.82 -21.22
N PRO A 759 21.44 29.91 -20.13
CA PRO A 759 22.35 28.84 -19.71
C PRO A 759 21.59 27.50 -19.56
N ALA A 760 22.03 26.49 -20.32
CA ALA A 760 21.41 25.18 -20.34
C ALA A 760 22.44 24.08 -20.56
N ARG A 761 22.08 22.87 -20.17
CA ARG A 761 22.84 21.65 -20.39
C ARG A 761 22.06 20.75 -21.33
N LEU A 762 22.68 20.32 -22.43
CA LEU A 762 22.10 19.31 -23.31
C LEU A 762 22.68 17.94 -22.97
N VAL A 763 21.81 16.95 -22.81
CA VAL A 763 22.19 15.60 -22.45
C VAL A 763 21.73 14.64 -23.54
N GLN A 764 22.66 13.84 -24.06
CA GLN A 764 22.34 12.74 -24.96
C GLN A 764 22.09 11.47 -24.14
N LEU A 765 20.89 10.93 -24.26
CA LEU A 765 20.40 9.77 -23.50
C LEU A 765 20.26 8.55 -24.40
N ARG A 766 20.59 7.38 -23.85
CA ARG A 766 20.12 6.09 -24.38
C ARG A 766 18.89 5.69 -23.58
N ILE A 767 17.77 5.52 -24.29
CA ILE A 767 16.46 5.18 -23.74
C ILE A 767 16.11 3.77 -24.19
N GLU A 768 15.87 2.88 -23.23
CA GLU A 768 15.44 1.51 -23.51
C GLU A 768 13.94 1.45 -23.87
N PRO A 769 13.50 0.40 -24.57
CA PRO A 769 12.09 0.20 -24.93
C PRO A 769 11.14 0.38 -23.75
N GLY A 770 10.08 1.15 -23.96
CA GLY A 770 9.04 1.35 -22.96
C GLY A 770 9.33 2.40 -21.87
N GLN A 771 10.50 3.04 -21.89
CA GLN A 771 10.89 3.99 -20.84
C GLN A 771 10.30 5.39 -21.03
N ALA A 772 10.09 5.86 -22.25
CA ALA A 772 9.49 7.16 -22.52
C ALA A 772 8.01 7.03 -22.94
N VAL A 773 7.34 8.17 -23.03
CA VAL A 773 5.98 8.31 -23.56
C VAL A 773 6.06 9.02 -24.90
N ASP A 774 5.42 8.46 -25.92
CA ASP A 774 5.20 9.11 -27.21
C ASP A 774 3.99 10.04 -27.10
N VAL A 775 4.22 11.35 -27.03
CA VAL A 775 3.15 12.33 -26.77
C VAL A 775 2.21 12.42 -27.96
N ALA A 776 2.74 12.51 -29.19
CA ALA A 776 1.94 12.64 -30.40
C ALA A 776 1.09 11.39 -30.63
N ALA A 777 1.68 10.19 -30.53
CA ALA A 777 0.94 8.94 -30.69
C ALA A 777 -0.09 8.73 -29.56
N SER A 778 0.26 9.10 -28.32
CA SER A 778 -0.69 9.05 -27.20
C SER A 778 -1.85 10.02 -27.42
N ALA A 779 -1.57 11.27 -27.80
CA ALA A 779 -2.58 12.30 -28.07
C ALA A 779 -3.52 11.89 -29.21
N ALA A 780 -3.00 11.35 -30.31
CA ALA A 780 -3.80 10.85 -31.42
C ALA A 780 -4.76 9.72 -30.98
N ARG A 781 -4.27 8.81 -30.13
CA ARG A 781 -5.07 7.69 -29.61
C ARG A 781 -6.25 8.15 -28.73
N ILE A 782 -6.05 9.18 -27.91
CA ILE A 782 -7.09 9.70 -26.99
C ILE A 782 -7.96 10.79 -27.61
N ALA A 783 -7.62 11.32 -28.78
CA ALA A 783 -8.32 12.44 -29.40
C ALA A 783 -9.82 12.16 -29.59
N ALA A 784 -10.19 10.89 -29.77
CA ALA A 784 -11.57 10.45 -29.88
C ALA A 784 -12.29 10.27 -28.53
N LEU A 785 -11.69 10.57 -27.37
CA LEU A 785 -12.26 10.37 -26.03
C LEU A 785 -12.67 11.71 -25.40
N ALA A 786 -13.81 12.26 -25.83
CA ALA A 786 -14.25 13.63 -25.47
C ALA A 786 -14.48 13.85 -23.96
N THR A 787 -14.72 12.78 -23.22
CA THR A 787 -14.95 12.76 -21.76
C THR A 787 -13.66 12.72 -20.94
N VAL A 788 -12.49 12.66 -21.57
CA VAL A 788 -11.19 12.60 -20.89
C VAL A 788 -10.53 13.98 -20.89
N ARG A 789 -10.14 14.45 -19.70
CA ARG A 789 -9.36 15.67 -19.47
C ARG A 789 -7.91 15.28 -19.17
N THR A 790 -7.00 15.68 -20.04
CA THR A 790 -5.58 15.29 -20.00
C THR A 790 -4.67 16.38 -20.57
N ARG A 791 -3.43 16.44 -20.07
CA ARG A 791 -2.38 17.36 -20.54
C ARG A 791 -1.81 16.98 -21.90
N LEU A 792 -2.05 15.76 -22.40
CA LEU A 792 -1.48 15.27 -23.67
C LEU A 792 -1.74 16.19 -24.87
N VAL A 793 -2.97 16.73 -24.99
CA VAL A 793 -3.32 17.65 -26.09
C VAL A 793 -2.49 18.94 -26.01
N ARG A 794 -2.31 19.48 -24.80
CA ARG A 794 -1.50 20.68 -24.56
C ARG A 794 -0.01 20.43 -24.82
N LEU A 795 0.51 19.28 -24.38
CA LEU A 795 1.90 18.88 -24.60
C LEU A 795 2.19 18.69 -26.09
N ASN A 796 1.28 18.04 -26.82
CA ASN A 796 1.37 17.86 -28.26
C ASN A 796 1.32 19.22 -28.99
N ALA A 797 0.41 20.12 -28.58
CA ALA A 797 0.35 21.48 -29.13
C ALA A 797 1.59 22.33 -28.82
N ALA A 798 2.30 22.03 -27.73
CA ALA A 798 3.58 22.63 -27.38
C ALA A 798 4.78 22.01 -28.12
N GLY A 799 4.55 21.05 -29.03
CA GLY A 799 5.61 20.40 -29.79
C GLY A 799 6.49 19.46 -28.97
N VAL A 800 6.01 18.97 -27.83
CA VAL A 800 6.72 17.95 -27.05
C VAL A 800 6.55 16.61 -27.75
N GLU A 801 7.64 16.04 -28.27
CA GLU A 801 7.62 14.76 -28.98
C GLU A 801 7.51 13.59 -28.00
N TRP A 802 8.45 13.51 -27.06
CA TRP A 802 8.50 12.44 -26.08
C TRP A 802 8.74 12.95 -24.67
N LEU A 803 8.29 12.17 -23.69
CA LEU A 803 8.47 12.45 -22.27
C LEU A 803 9.20 11.30 -21.59
N LEU A 804 10.25 11.60 -20.84
CA LEU A 804 10.86 10.67 -19.91
C LEU A 804 10.25 10.86 -18.52
N PRO A 805 9.50 9.88 -17.99
CA PRO A 805 8.93 9.98 -16.66
C PRO A 805 9.98 9.83 -15.54
N PRO A 806 9.78 10.44 -14.36
CA PRO A 806 10.76 10.46 -13.26
C PRO A 806 11.23 9.08 -12.81
N ARG A 807 10.31 8.10 -12.74
CA ARG A 807 10.62 6.72 -12.37
C ARG A 807 11.65 6.03 -13.29
N ASN A 808 11.93 6.61 -14.46
CA ASN A 808 12.86 6.07 -15.44
C ASN A 808 14.17 6.85 -15.50
N TYR A 809 14.38 7.88 -14.66
CA TYR A 809 15.65 8.62 -14.61
C TYR A 809 16.83 7.73 -14.22
N ASP A 810 16.62 6.76 -13.32
CA ASP A 810 17.65 5.77 -12.94
C ASP A 810 17.96 4.76 -14.06
N ARG A 811 17.06 4.64 -15.04
CA ARG A 811 17.14 3.62 -16.10
C ARG A 811 17.57 4.20 -17.45
N ALA A 812 17.46 5.51 -17.62
CA ALA A 812 17.95 6.22 -18.79
C ALA A 812 19.46 6.46 -18.63
N THR A 813 20.25 6.04 -19.62
CA THR A 813 21.71 6.17 -19.55
C THR A 813 22.18 7.45 -20.23
N VAL A 814 22.93 8.29 -19.51
CA VAL A 814 23.62 9.45 -20.06
C VAL A 814 24.84 9.00 -20.86
N THR A 815 24.88 9.35 -22.14
CA THR A 815 25.99 8.99 -23.04
C THR A 815 26.90 10.18 -23.31
N ARG A 816 26.37 11.41 -23.35
CA ARG A 816 27.12 12.66 -23.54
C ARG A 816 26.44 13.82 -22.83
N VAL A 817 27.24 14.79 -22.41
CA VAL A 817 26.80 16.04 -21.78
C VAL A 817 27.45 17.22 -22.51
N TYR A 818 26.65 18.22 -22.84
CA TYR A 818 27.06 19.46 -23.47
C TYR A 818 26.57 20.64 -22.64
N ASP A 819 27.33 21.72 -22.60
CA ASP A 819 26.88 23.00 -22.05
C ASP A 819 26.66 24.01 -23.18
N ALA A 820 25.73 24.93 -22.98
CA ALA A 820 25.54 26.09 -23.85
C ALA A 820 26.66 27.12 -23.59
N GLU A 821 27.45 27.45 -24.61
CA GLU A 821 28.41 28.55 -24.59
C GLU A 821 28.20 29.46 -25.80
N GLY A 822 27.62 30.64 -25.59
CA GLY A 822 27.25 31.53 -26.69
C GLY A 822 26.14 30.91 -27.54
N ASP A 823 26.40 30.73 -28.84
CA ASP A 823 25.49 30.14 -29.83
C ASP A 823 25.82 28.68 -30.19
N ARG A 824 26.72 28.03 -29.42
CA ARG A 824 27.18 26.66 -29.69
C ARG A 824 27.09 25.73 -28.48
N TRP A 825 26.87 24.44 -28.76
CA TRP A 825 26.96 23.35 -27.80
C TRP A 825 28.41 22.91 -27.62
N VAL A 826 28.95 23.03 -26.41
CA VAL A 826 30.31 22.59 -26.08
C VAL A 826 30.26 21.27 -25.31
N LEU A 827 30.86 20.23 -25.86
CA LEU A 827 30.91 18.91 -25.25
C LEU A 827 31.74 18.94 -23.96
N ARG A 828 31.12 18.59 -22.83
CA ARG A 828 31.78 18.50 -21.51
C ARG A 828 32.21 17.08 -21.16
N ALA A 829 31.36 16.10 -21.45
CA ALA A 829 31.61 14.72 -21.10
C ALA A 829 31.12 13.76 -22.19
N ARG A 830 31.85 12.66 -22.41
CA ARG A 830 31.56 11.62 -23.40
C ARG A 830 31.72 10.25 -22.76
N ARG A 831 30.85 9.30 -23.13
CA ARG A 831 30.82 7.92 -22.58
C ARG A 831 30.69 7.91 -21.06
N VAL A 832 29.79 8.75 -20.55
CA VAL A 832 29.54 8.86 -19.10
C VAL A 832 28.97 7.54 -18.55
N GLU A 833 28.02 6.92 -19.27
CA GLU A 833 27.36 5.66 -18.90
C GLU A 833 26.72 5.65 -17.50
N LEU A 834 26.37 6.84 -17.00
CA LEU A 834 25.69 7.01 -15.71
C LEU A 834 24.18 7.13 -15.90
N PRO A 835 23.37 6.74 -14.90
CA PRO A 835 21.95 7.07 -14.85
C PRO A 835 21.71 8.58 -14.89
N LEU A 836 20.64 9.02 -15.57
CA LEU A 836 20.25 10.44 -15.62
C LEU A 836 20.01 11.02 -14.22
N ALA A 837 19.45 10.23 -13.29
CA ALA A 837 19.22 10.69 -11.91
C ALA A 837 20.51 11.19 -11.23
N THR A 838 21.65 10.53 -11.49
CA THR A 838 22.97 10.94 -10.96
C THR A 838 23.36 12.34 -11.43
N LEU A 839 23.01 12.69 -12.66
CA LEU A 839 23.29 14.01 -13.23
C LEU A 839 22.36 15.08 -12.67
N LEU A 840 21.11 14.72 -12.34
CA LEU A 840 20.11 15.63 -11.78
C LEU A 840 20.36 15.97 -10.30
N THR A 841 21.03 15.09 -9.56
CA THR A 841 21.36 15.30 -8.14
C THR A 841 22.67 16.05 -7.92
N GLN A 842 23.51 16.21 -8.95
CA GLN A 842 24.71 17.02 -8.87
C GLN A 842 24.34 18.50 -8.77
N THR A 843 24.46 19.06 -7.56
CA THR A 843 24.55 20.51 -7.38
C THR A 843 25.77 20.99 -8.16
N GLY A 844 25.52 21.88 -9.13
CA GLY A 844 26.50 22.34 -10.11
C GLY A 844 27.75 23.00 -9.54
#